data_AF-A0A9E2TSK9-F1
#
_entry.id   AF-A0A9E2TSK9-F1
#
_cell.length_a   1.000
_cell.length_b   1.000
_cell.length_c   1.000
_cell.angle_alpha   90.00
_cell.angle_beta   90.00
_cell.angle_gamma   90.00
#
_symmetry.space_group_name_H-M   'P 1'
#
loop_
_entity.id
_entity.type
_entity.pdbx_description
1 polymer ?
#
loop_
_entity_poly.entity_id
_entity_poly.type
_entity_poly.pdbx_seq_one_letter_code
_entity_poly.pdbx_strand_id
1 'polypeptide(L)'
;MRTFFYSLSISGCLLFGCTKSAEHTHSRAVEIEAKVKPDKQTKDMIQRVEKAYSRIDPENVQYIFNWERSEKLKERMDEMEIGAERNLVVYKYGEALLRAGEIDKAIDVFQSFHDFFEERIVPDQDKILVELKTQLAIAYLRKGELDNCLVNHNNESCIIPISEKAQHIDTVGSTTAIKYLNELLERKPFDFEIRYLLNIAYMTLGEYPQGVPIEFRIPEEYFAQSDFPKFRDVASDLGVNVDGMSGGISIDDFNNDGYLDMVVSAWGHDDQIRYFENNGSGGFNDMTAYSGLVGVTGGLNLKHADFNNDGFIDFIILRGAWLENYGKIPNSLIRNNGDGTFSDVTVETGIYSEHPTQTAVWADFNLDGWVDIFIANESTPNGESQCELFINNVGKTFTDVALEAGISKTGFFKGVASGDINNDGYEDIYLSNFSGENLLYINSSSEKTLAFKEAGNELGVSEPLQSFSTWIFDFNNDGFEDIFVSGYSTDIISPPNMLMANIYYPHDDELKKRRPKLYKNNGNGTFTDVAYDMGLSEPVTTMGCNFGDLDNDGFLDFYLATGDPSFLSIVPNKMYRNNRGQRFEDVTFSGGFGHIQKGHAVGFGDLDMDGDQDIYAVMGGAYEGDNYQNILFENPIGNANNWINISLEGKTSNRSAIGAKIVLTIEEDGVERKVFHTVGTGASFGGNSLLAEIGIGKATSIKKLDVHWPTQNKKLSSFQDVKINTSIKIVEEQNEIDELKLNKASFMQGQHHLN
;
A
#
# COMPACT_ATOMS: atom_id res chain seq x y z
N MET A 1 -27.52 -50.84 -44.41
CA MET A 1 -28.82 -50.25 -44.86
C MET A 1 -28.89 -48.87 -44.23
N ARG A 2 -28.97 -47.73 -44.90
CA ARG A 2 -29.22 -47.31 -46.28
C ARG A 2 -28.58 -45.90 -46.38
N THR A 3 -27.57 -45.72 -47.24
CA THR A 3 -27.56 -44.86 -48.48
C THR A 3 -27.56 -43.34 -48.25
N PHE A 4 -26.44 -42.63 -48.51
CA PHE A 4 -25.91 -42.10 -49.80
C PHE A 4 -26.47 -40.68 -50.07
N PHE A 5 -25.70 -39.61 -50.35
CA PHE A 5 -24.89 -39.26 -51.55
C PHE A 5 -23.86 -38.13 -51.21
N TYR A 6 -22.57 -38.23 -51.58
CA TYR A 6 -21.83 -37.65 -52.75
C TYR A 6 -21.83 -36.09 -52.83
N SER A 7 -20.73 -35.36 -53.10
CA SER A 7 -19.58 -35.55 -54.02
C SER A 7 -18.35 -34.71 -53.57
N LEU A 8 -17.08 -35.18 -53.60
CA LEU A 8 -16.06 -35.07 -54.68
C LEU A 8 -16.08 -33.76 -55.48
N SER A 9 -15.00 -33.05 -55.85
CA SER A 9 -13.51 -33.16 -55.82
C SER A 9 -12.98 -31.82 -56.42
N ILE A 10 -11.77 -31.29 -56.21
CA ILE A 10 -10.50 -31.63 -56.88
C ILE A 10 -9.38 -30.71 -56.32
N SER A 11 -8.23 -31.34 -56.05
CA SER A 11 -6.81 -30.93 -56.06
C SER A 11 -6.34 -29.52 -56.44
N GLY A 12 -5.25 -29.08 -55.80
CA GLY A 12 -4.13 -28.43 -56.51
C GLY A 12 -3.28 -27.40 -55.76
N CYS A 13 -2.08 -27.82 -55.34
CA CYS A 13 -0.80 -27.08 -55.23
C CYS A 13 -0.65 -25.81 -54.35
N LEU A 14 0.18 -25.98 -53.31
CA LEU A 14 1.36 -25.19 -52.94
C LEU A 14 1.49 -23.77 -53.51
N LEU A 15 1.47 -22.77 -52.61
CA LEU A 15 2.38 -21.61 -52.64
C LEU A 15 2.50 -21.04 -51.22
N PHE A 16 3.74 -20.79 -50.81
CA PHE A 16 4.13 -20.15 -49.55
C PHE A 16 3.48 -18.76 -49.41
N GLY A 17 3.02 -18.41 -48.20
CA GLY A 17 2.57 -17.07 -47.86
C GLY A 17 2.09 -16.95 -46.42
N CYS A 18 2.92 -16.33 -45.58
CA CYS A 18 2.66 -15.73 -44.27
C CYS A 18 1.54 -16.33 -43.40
N THR A 19 1.91 -17.18 -42.45
CA THR A 19 1.08 -17.45 -41.27
C THR A 19 1.29 -16.34 -40.24
N LYS A 20 0.21 -15.58 -40.02
CA LYS A 20 -0.28 -15.05 -38.75
C LYS A 20 0.74 -14.44 -37.79
N SER A 21 0.64 -13.13 -37.65
CA SER A 21 1.02 -12.37 -36.46
C SER A 21 0.60 -13.11 -35.20
N ALA A 22 1.57 -13.33 -34.32
CA ALA A 22 1.36 -13.88 -33.01
C ALA A 22 0.64 -12.83 -32.15
N GLU A 23 -0.61 -13.10 -31.79
CA GLU A 23 -1.24 -12.54 -30.61
C GLU A 23 -0.53 -13.17 -29.40
N HIS A 24 0.26 -12.39 -28.66
CA HIS A 24 0.81 -12.82 -27.38
C HIS A 24 0.71 -11.72 -26.32
N THR A 25 -0.17 -12.01 -25.37
CA THR A 25 -0.03 -11.80 -23.92
C THR A 25 0.41 -10.41 -23.47
N HIS A 26 -0.51 -9.46 -23.59
CA HIS A 26 -0.72 -8.53 -22.47
C HIS A 26 -1.01 -9.34 -21.21
N SER A 27 -0.64 -8.82 -20.03
CA SER A 27 -1.26 -9.30 -18.80
C SER A 27 -2.76 -9.38 -19.07
N ARG A 28 -3.35 -10.53 -18.75
CA ARG A 28 -4.79 -10.69 -18.89
C ARG A 28 -5.41 -9.65 -17.95
N ALA A 29 -5.79 -8.49 -18.49
CA ALA A 29 -7.14 -8.04 -18.25
C ALA A 29 -7.99 -9.28 -18.58
N VAL A 30 -8.40 -10.01 -17.54
CA VAL A 30 -9.64 -10.76 -17.63
C VAL A 30 -10.58 -9.72 -18.21
N GLU A 31 -11.05 -9.89 -19.44
CA GLU A 31 -12.15 -9.09 -19.95
C GLU A 31 -13.30 -9.43 -18.99
N ILE A 32 -13.41 -8.67 -17.91
CA ILE A 32 -14.49 -8.75 -16.97
C ILE A 32 -15.66 -8.19 -17.77
N GLU A 33 -16.36 -9.06 -18.48
CA GLU A 33 -17.55 -8.67 -19.23
C GLU A 33 -18.53 -8.03 -18.25
N ALA A 34 -18.75 -6.73 -18.42
CA ALA A 34 -19.63 -5.95 -17.56
C ALA A 34 -21.05 -6.54 -17.61
N LYS A 35 -21.50 -7.12 -16.50
CA LYS A 35 -22.87 -7.60 -16.33
C LYS A 35 -23.82 -6.45 -16.00
N VAL A 36 -23.33 -5.48 -15.25
CA VAL A 36 -23.95 -4.17 -15.05
C VAL A 36 -23.08 -3.14 -15.75
N LYS A 37 -23.70 -2.33 -16.63
CA LYS A 37 -22.99 -1.23 -17.28
C LYS A 37 -22.87 -0.06 -16.29
N PRO A 38 -21.72 0.63 -16.23
CA PRO A 38 -21.61 1.84 -15.43
C PRO A 38 -22.70 2.84 -15.82
N ASP A 39 -23.16 3.65 -14.87
CA ASP A 39 -24.15 4.69 -15.17
C ASP A 39 -23.55 5.81 -16.04
N LYS A 40 -24.32 6.88 -16.29
CA LYS A 40 -23.86 7.95 -17.17
C LYS A 40 -22.69 8.72 -16.56
N GLN A 41 -22.78 9.11 -15.29
CA GLN A 41 -21.77 9.90 -14.61
C GLN A 41 -20.44 9.14 -14.52
N THR A 42 -20.50 7.86 -14.19
CA THR A 42 -19.35 6.95 -14.15
C THR A 42 -18.71 6.82 -15.53
N LYS A 43 -19.50 6.60 -16.59
CA LYS A 43 -18.98 6.60 -17.97
C LYS A 43 -18.32 7.91 -18.36
N ASP A 44 -18.94 9.04 -17.99
CA ASP A 44 -18.40 10.36 -18.29
C ASP A 44 -17.06 10.58 -17.55
N MET A 45 -16.89 10.05 -16.33
CA MET A 45 -15.61 10.12 -15.63
C MET A 45 -14.55 9.18 -16.21
N ILE A 46 -14.91 7.93 -16.54
CA ILE A 46 -14.00 6.99 -17.22
C ILE A 46 -13.40 7.65 -18.48
N GLN A 47 -14.25 8.25 -19.32
CA GLN A 47 -13.78 8.96 -20.51
C GLN A 47 -12.89 10.17 -20.21
N ARG A 48 -13.09 10.86 -19.08
CA ARG A 48 -12.23 11.98 -18.66
C ARG A 48 -10.86 11.49 -18.25
N VAL A 49 -10.80 10.41 -17.46
CA VAL A 49 -9.55 9.78 -17.02
C VAL A 49 -8.77 9.25 -18.23
N GLU A 50 -9.41 8.49 -19.12
CA GLU A 50 -8.81 8.02 -20.39
C GLU A 50 -8.29 9.20 -21.25
N LYS A 51 -9.08 10.27 -21.34
CA LYS A 51 -8.68 11.48 -22.09
C LYS A 51 -7.53 12.22 -21.41
N ALA A 52 -7.36 12.11 -20.09
CA ALA A 52 -6.24 12.71 -19.38
C ALA A 52 -4.95 11.91 -19.66
N TYR A 53 -5.02 10.57 -19.54
CA TYR A 53 -3.92 9.67 -19.87
C TYR A 53 -3.47 9.77 -21.33
N SER A 54 -4.38 9.84 -22.30
CA SER A 54 -4.02 9.95 -23.73
C SER A 54 -3.29 11.24 -24.14
N ARG A 55 -3.18 12.22 -23.24
CA ARG A 55 -2.38 13.45 -23.46
C ARG A 55 -0.95 13.32 -22.97
N ILE A 56 -0.65 12.29 -22.20
CA ILE A 56 0.69 12.04 -21.69
C ILE A 56 1.57 11.60 -22.85
N ASP A 57 2.81 12.09 -22.89
CA ASP A 57 3.79 11.63 -23.87
C ASP A 57 4.63 10.49 -23.26
N PRO A 58 4.53 9.26 -23.80
CA PRO A 58 5.28 8.11 -23.32
C PRO A 58 6.81 8.32 -23.29
N GLU A 59 7.37 9.20 -24.12
CA GLU A 59 8.83 9.45 -24.09
C GLU A 59 9.28 10.31 -22.91
N ASN A 60 8.37 11.05 -22.27
CA ASN A 60 8.70 12.07 -21.26
C ASN A 60 8.16 11.78 -19.85
N VAL A 61 7.28 10.79 -19.68
CA VAL A 61 6.68 10.43 -18.37
C VAL A 61 7.45 9.34 -17.63
N GLN A 62 7.85 9.52 -16.38
CA GLN A 62 8.89 8.66 -15.79
C GLN A 62 8.52 7.17 -15.65
N TYR A 63 7.30 6.86 -15.20
CA TYR A 63 6.97 5.54 -14.64
C TYR A 63 6.01 4.67 -15.46
N ILE A 64 5.08 5.26 -16.20
CA ILE A 64 4.05 4.53 -16.95
C ILE A 64 4.25 4.66 -18.46
N PHE A 65 3.55 3.85 -19.26
CA PHE A 65 3.68 3.74 -20.72
C PHE A 65 5.06 3.25 -21.18
N ASN A 66 5.72 2.38 -20.42
CA ASN A 66 7.05 1.88 -20.81
C ASN A 66 7.00 0.98 -22.05
N TRP A 67 5.89 0.26 -22.27
CA TRP A 67 5.70 -0.51 -23.51
C TRP A 67 5.65 0.42 -24.73
N GLU A 68 4.80 1.44 -24.70
CA GLU A 68 4.67 2.41 -25.81
C GLU A 68 5.99 3.18 -26.04
N ARG A 69 6.67 3.54 -24.96
CA ARG A 69 8.02 4.11 -25.01
C ARG A 69 9.00 3.18 -25.73
N SER A 70 8.97 1.88 -25.43
CA SER A 70 9.88 0.92 -26.05
C SER A 70 9.66 0.85 -27.57
N GLU A 71 8.40 0.88 -28.04
CA GLU A 71 8.08 0.87 -29.48
C GLU A 71 8.55 2.16 -30.17
N LYS A 72 8.33 3.34 -29.56
CA LYS A 72 8.84 4.61 -30.11
C LYS A 72 10.37 4.64 -30.20
N LEU A 73 11.06 4.17 -29.16
CA LEU A 73 12.52 4.11 -29.14
C LEU A 73 13.07 3.15 -30.20
N LYS A 74 12.38 2.05 -30.45
CA LYS A 74 12.71 1.09 -31.51
C LYS A 74 12.57 1.71 -32.90
N GLU A 75 11.45 2.37 -33.20
CA GLU A 75 11.25 3.08 -34.47
C GLU A 75 12.37 4.09 -34.73
N ARG A 76 12.68 4.90 -33.71
CA ARG A 76 13.78 5.87 -33.79
C ARG A 76 15.14 5.21 -33.99
N MET A 77 15.41 4.12 -33.29
CA MET A 77 16.67 3.37 -33.41
C MET A 77 16.88 2.80 -34.82
N ASP A 78 15.81 2.36 -35.49
CA ASP A 78 15.85 1.76 -36.83
C ASP A 78 16.15 2.80 -37.93
N GLU A 79 15.83 4.08 -37.70
CA GLU A 79 16.12 5.19 -38.61
C GLU A 79 17.53 5.79 -38.42
N MET A 80 18.24 5.41 -37.36
CA MET A 80 19.53 5.99 -36.99
C MET A 80 20.72 5.18 -37.55
N GLU A 81 21.73 5.90 -38.04
CA GLU A 81 23.03 5.29 -38.35
C GLU A 81 23.77 4.89 -37.07
N ILE A 82 24.66 3.89 -37.18
CA ILE A 82 25.48 3.43 -36.05
C ILE A 82 26.41 4.56 -35.58
N GLY A 83 26.27 4.94 -34.32
CA GLY A 83 27.05 6.01 -33.71
C GLY A 83 26.67 6.23 -32.24
N ALA A 84 27.34 7.18 -31.58
CA ALA A 84 27.16 7.44 -30.15
C ALA A 84 25.71 7.80 -29.76
N GLU A 85 25.01 8.55 -30.61
CA GLU A 85 23.60 8.89 -30.36
C GLU A 85 22.69 7.67 -30.47
N ARG A 86 22.90 6.82 -31.48
CA ARG A 86 22.15 5.56 -31.62
C ARG A 86 22.42 4.63 -30.44
N ASN A 87 23.67 4.56 -30.00
CA ASN A 87 24.08 3.77 -28.84
C ASN A 87 23.33 4.18 -27.56
N LEU A 88 23.12 5.48 -27.34
CA LEU A 88 22.29 5.95 -26.21
C LEU A 88 20.83 5.54 -26.37
N VAL A 89 20.27 5.57 -27.58
CA VAL A 89 18.89 5.14 -27.84
C VAL A 89 18.73 3.63 -27.63
N VAL A 90 19.70 2.81 -28.06
CA VAL A 90 19.72 1.36 -27.83
C VAL A 90 19.70 1.04 -26.33
N TYR A 91 20.50 1.75 -25.53
CA TYR A 91 20.51 1.58 -24.08
C TYR A 91 19.13 1.89 -23.47
N LYS A 92 18.55 3.05 -23.81
CA LYS A 92 17.22 3.47 -23.34
C LYS A 92 16.12 2.51 -23.80
N TYR A 93 16.26 1.92 -24.99
CA TYR A 93 15.34 0.91 -25.50
C TYR A 93 15.37 -0.34 -24.62
N GLY A 94 16.56 -0.82 -24.22
CA GLY A 94 16.71 -1.90 -23.25
C GLY A 94 16.07 -1.59 -21.90
N GLU A 95 16.28 -0.38 -21.36
CA GLU A 95 15.65 0.06 -20.10
C GLU A 95 14.12 0.11 -20.21
N ALA A 96 13.59 0.63 -21.32
CA ALA A 96 12.15 0.70 -21.56
C ALA A 96 11.54 -0.69 -21.69
N LEU A 97 12.20 -1.63 -22.36
CA LEU A 97 11.77 -3.03 -22.43
C LEU A 97 11.73 -3.66 -21.03
N LEU A 98 12.78 -3.48 -20.22
CA LEU A 98 12.82 -4.03 -18.87
C LEU A 98 11.69 -3.47 -18.01
N ARG A 99 11.48 -2.15 -18.05
CA ARG A 99 10.37 -1.48 -17.34
C ARG A 99 9.00 -1.87 -17.87
N ALA A 100 8.88 -2.28 -19.12
CA ALA A 100 7.66 -2.80 -19.71
C ALA A 100 7.39 -4.28 -19.38
N GLY A 101 8.27 -4.95 -18.64
CA GLY A 101 8.16 -6.39 -18.34
C GLY A 101 8.65 -7.31 -19.46
N GLU A 102 9.24 -6.76 -20.53
CA GLU A 102 9.78 -7.49 -21.67
C GLU A 102 11.22 -7.97 -21.38
N ILE A 103 11.36 -8.75 -20.30
CA ILE A 103 12.63 -9.08 -19.65
C ILE A 103 13.60 -9.77 -20.62
N ASP A 104 13.16 -10.81 -21.33
CA ASP A 104 14.05 -11.54 -22.25
C ASP A 104 14.54 -10.65 -23.40
N LYS A 105 13.69 -9.77 -23.95
CA LYS A 105 14.08 -8.81 -24.99
C LYS A 105 15.09 -7.79 -24.43
N ALA A 106 14.89 -7.32 -23.20
CA ALA A 106 15.81 -6.41 -22.55
C ALA A 106 17.19 -7.06 -22.35
N ILE A 107 17.22 -8.33 -21.91
CA ILE A 107 18.45 -9.13 -21.79
C ILE A 107 19.15 -9.23 -23.14
N ASP A 108 18.44 -9.57 -24.21
CA ASP A 108 19.03 -9.67 -25.56
C ASP A 108 19.67 -8.36 -26.03
N VAL A 109 18.99 -7.23 -25.76
CA VAL A 109 19.51 -5.88 -26.09
C VAL A 109 20.76 -5.57 -25.27
N PHE A 110 20.71 -5.74 -23.95
CA PHE A 110 21.86 -5.44 -23.09
C PHE A 110 23.05 -6.37 -23.35
N GLN A 111 22.81 -7.65 -23.62
CA GLN A 111 23.86 -8.63 -23.92
C GLN A 111 24.52 -8.31 -25.26
N SER A 112 23.73 -8.09 -26.31
CA SER A 112 24.26 -7.71 -27.64
C SER A 112 25.10 -6.43 -27.55
N PHE A 113 24.68 -5.50 -26.69
CA PHE A 113 25.38 -4.24 -26.53
C PHE A 113 26.63 -4.35 -25.65
N HIS A 114 26.60 -5.21 -24.63
CA HIS A 114 27.77 -5.59 -23.85
C HIS A 114 28.85 -6.18 -24.77
N ASP A 115 28.50 -7.18 -25.58
CA ASP A 115 29.42 -7.86 -26.50
C ASP A 115 29.99 -6.88 -27.53
N PHE A 116 29.15 -5.98 -28.05
CA PHE A 116 29.58 -4.92 -28.97
C PHE A 116 30.71 -4.04 -28.40
N PHE A 117 30.66 -3.70 -27.11
CA PHE A 117 31.66 -2.86 -26.46
C PHE A 117 32.84 -3.65 -25.90
N GLU A 118 32.66 -4.92 -25.52
CA GLU A 118 33.77 -5.77 -25.08
C GLU A 118 34.80 -5.96 -26.21
N GLU A 119 34.33 -6.10 -27.44
CA GLU A 119 35.19 -6.30 -28.63
C GLU A 119 35.85 -5.00 -29.17
N ARG A 120 35.60 -3.84 -28.57
CA ARG A 120 36.03 -2.52 -29.11
C ARG A 120 36.73 -1.65 -28.07
N ILE A 121 37.76 -0.93 -28.49
CA ILE A 121 38.39 0.09 -27.64
C ILE A 121 37.67 1.43 -27.87
N VAL A 122 36.89 1.86 -26.88
CA VAL A 122 36.17 3.15 -26.91
C VAL A 122 36.48 3.96 -25.64
N PRO A 123 36.32 5.30 -25.66
CA PRO A 123 36.36 6.09 -24.43
C PRO A 123 35.34 5.58 -23.41
N ASP A 124 35.72 5.57 -22.13
CA ASP A 124 34.88 5.13 -21.01
C ASP A 124 34.33 3.68 -21.13
N GLN A 125 34.97 2.82 -21.94
CA GLN A 125 34.57 1.43 -22.15
C GLN A 125 34.31 0.70 -20.81
N ASP A 126 35.21 0.84 -19.84
CA ASP A 126 35.06 0.21 -18.52
C ASP A 126 33.80 0.67 -17.78
N LYS A 127 33.44 1.95 -17.87
CA LYS A 127 32.23 2.49 -17.24
C LYS A 127 30.98 1.95 -17.93
N ILE A 128 30.99 1.91 -19.26
CA ILE A 128 29.89 1.36 -20.07
C ILE A 128 29.66 -0.11 -19.75
N LEU A 129 30.73 -0.91 -19.70
CA LEU A 129 30.62 -2.34 -19.38
C LEU A 129 30.13 -2.57 -17.96
N VAL A 130 30.53 -1.74 -16.98
CA VAL A 130 29.99 -1.82 -15.61
C VAL A 130 28.49 -1.56 -15.60
N GLU A 131 28.03 -0.50 -16.27
CA GLU A 131 26.59 -0.19 -16.35
C GLU A 131 25.79 -1.32 -17.01
N LEU A 132 26.27 -1.85 -18.13
CA LEU A 132 25.60 -2.95 -18.84
C LEU A 132 25.55 -4.22 -18.01
N LYS A 133 26.60 -4.53 -17.24
CA LYS A 133 26.61 -5.67 -16.31
C LYS A 133 25.62 -5.46 -15.16
N THR A 134 25.48 -4.23 -14.66
CA THR A 134 24.43 -3.90 -13.67
C THR A 134 23.04 -4.14 -14.26
N GLN A 135 22.75 -3.62 -15.46
CA GLN A 135 21.45 -3.84 -16.11
C GLN A 135 21.18 -5.32 -16.40
N LEU A 136 22.18 -6.08 -16.84
CA LEU A 136 22.08 -7.53 -17.03
C LEU A 136 21.80 -8.24 -15.70
N ALA A 137 22.52 -7.90 -14.62
CA ALA A 137 22.28 -8.49 -13.30
C ALA A 137 20.84 -8.24 -12.83
N ILE A 138 20.33 -7.02 -12.97
CA ILE A 138 18.93 -6.67 -12.65
C ILE A 138 17.97 -7.49 -13.51
N ALA A 139 18.16 -7.49 -14.84
CA ALA A 139 17.27 -8.20 -15.75
C ALA A 139 17.21 -9.71 -15.47
N TYR A 140 18.34 -10.33 -15.13
CA TYR A 140 18.39 -11.75 -14.74
C TYR A 140 17.77 -12.03 -13.35
N LEU A 141 17.89 -11.10 -12.40
CA LEU A 141 17.16 -11.20 -11.13
C LEU A 141 15.66 -11.12 -11.36
N ARG A 142 15.20 -10.16 -12.16
CA ARG A 142 13.79 -10.02 -12.57
C ARG A 142 13.29 -11.25 -13.32
N LYS A 143 14.12 -11.85 -14.18
CA LYS A 143 13.81 -13.12 -14.83
C LYS A 143 13.57 -14.23 -13.79
N GLY A 144 14.49 -14.37 -12.84
CA GLY A 144 14.35 -15.33 -11.75
C GLY A 144 13.07 -15.12 -10.94
N GLU A 145 12.73 -13.88 -10.62
CA GLU A 145 11.48 -13.53 -9.94
C GLU A 145 10.24 -13.88 -10.76
N LEU A 146 10.18 -13.47 -12.04
CA LEU A 146 9.04 -13.77 -12.91
C LEU A 146 8.82 -15.28 -13.02
N ASP A 147 9.88 -16.02 -13.35
CA ASP A 147 9.81 -17.45 -13.61
C ASP A 147 9.50 -18.26 -12.33
N ASN A 148 9.81 -17.74 -11.14
CA ASN A 148 9.68 -18.50 -9.88
C ASN A 148 8.68 -17.92 -8.89
N CYS A 149 8.71 -16.62 -8.59
CA CYS A 149 7.79 -15.99 -7.64
C CYS A 149 6.43 -15.65 -8.27
N LEU A 150 6.31 -15.50 -9.58
CA LEU A 150 5.01 -15.26 -10.25
C LEU A 150 4.47 -16.52 -10.94
N VAL A 151 5.27 -17.16 -11.79
CA VAL A 151 4.83 -18.33 -12.57
C VAL A 151 4.76 -19.60 -11.72
N ASN A 152 5.76 -19.85 -10.88
CA ASN A 152 5.81 -21.01 -9.98
C ASN A 152 5.54 -20.63 -8.52
N HIS A 153 4.65 -19.63 -8.33
CA HIS A 153 4.34 -19.05 -7.03
C HIS A 153 3.82 -20.09 -6.02
N ASN A 154 4.20 -19.89 -4.77
CA ASN A 154 3.61 -20.50 -3.58
C ASN A 154 3.62 -19.49 -2.41
N ASN A 155 2.89 -19.79 -1.35
CA ASN A 155 2.70 -18.91 -0.18
C ASN A 155 3.96 -18.60 0.67
N GLU A 156 5.14 -19.12 0.31
CA GLU A 156 6.42 -18.74 0.91
C GLU A 156 7.32 -17.95 -0.07
N SER A 157 6.87 -17.73 -1.30
CA SER A 157 7.65 -17.09 -2.36
C SER A 157 8.03 -15.67 -2.00
N CYS A 158 9.27 -15.29 -2.34
CA CYS A 158 9.76 -13.92 -2.17
C CYS A 158 9.67 -13.39 -0.72
N ILE A 159 9.68 -14.28 0.28
CA ILE A 159 9.84 -13.94 1.70
C ILE A 159 11.25 -14.31 2.14
N ILE A 160 12.00 -13.37 2.71
CA ILE A 160 13.34 -13.62 3.24
C ILE A 160 13.32 -13.87 4.76
N PRO A 161 14.21 -14.75 5.28
CA PRO A 161 15.10 -15.65 4.54
C PRO A 161 14.32 -16.65 3.68
N ILE A 162 14.78 -16.87 2.45
CA ILE A 162 14.08 -17.72 1.48
C ILE A 162 14.10 -19.16 1.96
N SER A 163 12.92 -19.73 2.19
CA SER A 163 12.77 -21.11 2.65
C SER A 163 13.05 -22.11 1.52
N GLU A 164 13.30 -23.37 1.87
CA GLU A 164 13.52 -24.44 0.87
C GLU A 164 12.38 -24.57 -0.15
N LYS A 165 11.13 -24.24 0.23
CA LYS A 165 9.98 -24.31 -0.67
C LYS A 165 9.89 -23.12 -1.63
N ALA A 166 10.53 -22.01 -1.30
CA ALA A 166 10.53 -20.77 -2.08
C ALA A 166 11.80 -20.60 -2.92
N GLN A 167 12.73 -21.56 -2.85
CA GLN A 167 13.92 -21.57 -3.70
C GLN A 167 13.54 -21.77 -5.17
N HIS A 168 14.27 -21.12 -6.06
CA HIS A 168 13.99 -21.08 -7.48
C HIS A 168 14.19 -22.45 -8.13
N ILE A 169 13.17 -22.90 -8.85
CA ILE A 169 13.20 -24.09 -9.69
C ILE A 169 13.92 -23.77 -11.00
N ASP A 170 13.56 -22.65 -11.64
CA ASP A 170 14.35 -22.10 -12.75
C ASP A 170 15.49 -21.25 -12.18
N THR A 171 16.68 -21.84 -12.17
CA THR A 171 17.87 -21.26 -11.58
C THR A 171 18.63 -20.35 -12.54
N VAL A 172 18.26 -20.28 -13.83
CA VAL A 172 19.04 -19.53 -14.85
C VAL A 172 19.12 -18.05 -14.51
N GLY A 173 18.01 -17.46 -14.05
CA GLY A 173 17.97 -16.07 -13.61
C GLY A 173 18.99 -15.79 -12.49
N SER A 174 18.85 -16.48 -11.35
CA SER A 174 19.71 -16.26 -10.18
C SER A 174 21.18 -16.62 -10.43
N THR A 175 21.46 -17.76 -11.08
CA THR A 175 22.84 -18.20 -11.36
C THR A 175 23.57 -17.23 -12.30
N THR A 176 22.87 -16.70 -13.31
CA THR A 176 23.46 -15.73 -14.24
C THR A 176 23.63 -14.36 -13.58
N ALA A 177 22.68 -13.92 -12.76
CA ALA A 177 22.82 -12.70 -11.97
C ALA A 177 24.04 -12.76 -11.05
N ILE A 178 24.24 -13.87 -10.32
CA ILE A 178 25.41 -14.07 -9.43
C ILE A 178 26.73 -13.89 -10.17
N LYS A 179 26.85 -14.36 -11.42
CA LYS A 179 28.04 -14.16 -12.24
C LYS A 179 28.34 -12.66 -12.40
N TYR A 180 27.37 -11.88 -12.86
CA TYR A 180 27.55 -10.44 -13.07
C TYR A 180 27.78 -9.68 -11.75
N LEU A 181 27.05 -10.02 -10.69
CA LEU A 181 27.21 -9.41 -9.36
C LEU A 181 28.61 -9.63 -8.80
N ASN A 182 29.18 -10.84 -8.92
CA ASN A 182 30.57 -11.10 -8.52
C ASN A 182 31.58 -10.27 -9.32
N GLU A 183 31.44 -10.22 -10.66
CA GLU A 183 32.32 -9.40 -11.51
C GLU A 183 32.24 -7.89 -11.16
N LEU A 184 31.08 -7.40 -10.77
CA LEU A 184 30.90 -6.03 -10.28
C LEU A 184 31.61 -5.80 -8.94
N LEU A 185 31.52 -6.74 -8.01
CA LEU A 185 32.16 -6.65 -6.68
C LEU A 185 33.68 -6.80 -6.72
N GLU A 186 34.25 -7.49 -7.71
CA GLU A 186 35.71 -7.49 -7.94
C GLU A 186 36.23 -6.07 -8.20
N ARG A 187 35.42 -5.22 -8.86
CA ARG A 187 35.77 -3.82 -9.18
C ARG A 187 35.40 -2.85 -8.07
N LYS A 188 34.20 -3.00 -7.50
CA LYS A 188 33.65 -2.14 -6.45
C LYS A 188 33.23 -2.98 -5.24
N PRO A 189 34.18 -3.47 -4.45
CA PRO A 189 33.86 -4.39 -3.36
C PRO A 189 32.98 -3.75 -2.29
N PHE A 190 32.91 -2.42 -2.16
CA PHE A 190 32.12 -1.71 -1.14
C PHE A 190 30.71 -1.31 -1.60
N ASP A 191 30.25 -1.81 -2.76
CA ASP A 191 28.92 -1.51 -3.27
C ASP A 191 27.85 -2.31 -2.50
N PHE A 192 27.21 -1.66 -1.53
CA PHE A 192 26.24 -2.32 -0.65
C PHE A 192 24.99 -2.82 -1.36
N GLU A 193 24.58 -2.17 -2.43
CA GLU A 193 23.43 -2.59 -3.22
C GLU A 193 23.72 -3.92 -3.91
N ILE A 194 24.87 -4.00 -4.60
CA ILE A 194 25.30 -5.24 -5.28
C ILE A 194 25.57 -6.36 -4.26
N ARG A 195 26.15 -6.04 -3.08
CA ARG A 195 26.31 -7.02 -2.00
C ARG A 195 24.96 -7.56 -1.52
N TYR A 196 23.98 -6.69 -1.32
CA TYR A 196 22.63 -7.11 -0.89
C TYR A 196 22.01 -8.07 -1.91
N LEU A 197 21.98 -7.67 -3.19
CA LEU A 197 21.43 -8.49 -4.27
C LEU A 197 22.16 -9.83 -4.43
N LEU A 198 23.47 -9.87 -4.20
CA LEU A 198 24.23 -11.12 -4.19
C LEU A 198 23.71 -12.08 -3.12
N ASN A 199 23.42 -11.59 -1.91
CA ASN A 199 22.87 -12.43 -0.85
C ASN A 199 21.48 -12.96 -1.23
N ILE A 200 20.61 -12.10 -1.76
CA ILE A 200 19.28 -12.51 -2.23
C ILE A 200 19.40 -13.60 -3.31
N ALA A 201 20.26 -13.41 -4.31
CA ALA A 201 20.45 -14.38 -5.38
C ALA A 201 20.99 -15.74 -4.89
N TYR A 202 21.82 -15.77 -3.85
CA TYR A 202 22.25 -17.03 -3.24
C TYR A 202 21.16 -17.66 -2.35
N MET A 203 20.33 -16.85 -1.68
CA MET A 203 19.17 -17.36 -0.92
C MET A 203 18.17 -18.05 -1.83
N THR A 204 17.91 -17.50 -3.04
CA THR A 204 16.98 -18.11 -4.00
C THR A 204 17.47 -19.48 -4.47
N LEU A 205 18.77 -19.77 -4.38
CA LEU A 205 19.37 -21.06 -4.75
C LEU A 205 19.57 -22.01 -3.55
N GLY A 206 19.25 -21.58 -2.33
CA GLY A 206 19.52 -22.35 -1.11
C GLY A 206 21.02 -22.45 -0.77
N GLU A 207 21.83 -21.53 -1.29
CA GLU A 207 23.28 -21.53 -1.14
C GLU A 207 23.75 -20.51 -0.08
N TYR A 208 22.88 -19.63 0.40
CA TYR A 208 23.19 -18.78 1.56
C TYR A 208 23.17 -19.60 2.87
N PRO A 209 24.10 -19.37 3.81
CA PRO A 209 25.18 -18.37 3.76
C PRO A 209 26.47 -18.86 3.08
N GLN A 210 26.67 -20.17 2.92
CA GLN A 210 27.99 -20.74 2.57
C GLN A 210 28.50 -20.36 1.18
N GLY A 211 27.62 -20.15 0.21
CA GLY A 211 27.92 -19.69 -1.15
C GLY A 211 28.32 -18.22 -1.24
N VAL A 212 27.96 -17.40 -0.25
CA VAL A 212 28.30 -15.97 -0.25
C VAL A 212 29.70 -15.75 0.35
N PRO A 213 30.61 -15.05 -0.35
CA PRO A 213 31.89 -14.61 0.23
C PRO A 213 31.66 -13.86 1.55
N ILE A 214 32.47 -14.17 2.56
CA ILE A 214 32.25 -13.71 3.94
C ILE A 214 32.25 -12.17 4.06
N GLU A 215 33.03 -11.50 3.23
CA GLU A 215 33.14 -10.03 3.17
C GLU A 215 31.91 -9.33 2.58
N PHE A 216 31.04 -10.06 1.89
CA PHE A 216 29.82 -9.54 1.25
C PHE A 216 28.54 -10.05 1.93
N ARG A 217 28.66 -11.01 2.83
CA ARG A 217 27.55 -11.76 3.44
C ARG A 217 26.73 -10.89 4.39
N ILE A 218 25.40 -10.91 4.27
CA ILE A 218 24.50 -10.42 5.33
C ILE A 218 24.68 -11.35 6.54
N PRO A 219 24.98 -10.85 7.74
CA PRO A 219 25.16 -11.70 8.91
C PRO A 219 23.88 -12.48 9.24
N GLU A 220 23.99 -13.76 9.58
CA GLU A 220 22.83 -14.63 9.87
C GLU A 220 22.03 -14.12 11.07
N GLU A 221 22.68 -13.44 12.01
CA GLU A 221 22.04 -12.80 13.15
C GLU A 221 21.08 -11.67 12.78
N TYR A 222 21.18 -11.10 11.57
CA TYR A 222 20.19 -10.14 11.07
C TYR A 222 18.83 -10.81 10.92
N PHE A 223 18.82 -12.10 10.57
CA PHE A 223 17.62 -12.92 10.40
C PHE A 223 17.24 -13.69 11.67
N ALA A 224 17.73 -13.25 12.83
CA ALA A 224 17.44 -13.90 14.10
C ALA A 224 15.93 -14.01 14.33
N GLN A 225 15.48 -15.21 14.67
CA GLN A 225 14.08 -15.49 14.96
C GLN A 225 13.82 -15.47 16.47
N SER A 226 12.64 -14.99 16.83
CA SER A 226 12.02 -15.06 18.15
C SER A 226 10.92 -16.12 18.16
N ASP A 227 10.35 -16.38 19.34
CA ASP A 227 9.16 -17.24 19.48
C ASP A 227 7.92 -16.44 19.11
N PHE A 228 7.68 -16.30 17.81
CA PHE A 228 6.50 -15.64 17.25
C PHE A 228 5.98 -16.48 16.08
N PRO A 229 4.65 -16.72 15.98
CA PRO A 229 4.11 -17.65 15.00
C PRO A 229 4.19 -17.07 13.59
N LYS A 230 4.40 -17.97 12.62
CA LYS A 230 4.51 -17.62 11.20
C LYS A 230 3.11 -17.47 10.58
N PHE A 231 2.84 -16.31 10.00
CA PHE A 231 1.63 -16.00 9.26
C PHE A 231 1.68 -16.63 7.87
N ARG A 232 0.52 -17.04 7.36
CA ARG A 232 0.42 -17.74 6.08
C ARG A 232 -0.24 -16.83 5.06
N ASP A 233 0.38 -16.66 3.89
CA ASP A 233 -0.32 -16.06 2.75
C ASP A 233 -1.38 -17.02 2.20
N VAL A 234 -2.62 -16.55 2.10
CA VAL A 234 -3.78 -17.29 1.63
C VAL A 234 -4.50 -16.60 0.46
N ALA A 235 -3.97 -15.48 -0.04
CA ALA A 235 -4.67 -14.68 -1.05
C ALA A 235 -4.98 -15.48 -2.33
N SER A 236 -4.05 -16.34 -2.76
CA SER A 236 -4.26 -17.20 -3.94
C SER A 236 -5.31 -18.28 -3.71
N ASP A 237 -5.40 -18.84 -2.50
CA ASP A 237 -6.42 -19.83 -2.14
C ASP A 237 -7.83 -19.22 -2.21
N LEU A 238 -7.93 -17.94 -1.87
CA LEU A 238 -9.18 -17.17 -1.83
C LEU A 238 -9.53 -16.44 -3.12
N GLY A 239 -8.60 -16.38 -4.08
CA GLY A 239 -8.79 -15.66 -5.36
C GLY A 239 -8.75 -14.13 -5.24
N VAL A 240 -8.10 -13.61 -4.19
CA VAL A 240 -7.95 -12.16 -3.93
C VAL A 240 -6.52 -11.66 -4.20
N ASN A 241 -5.64 -12.50 -4.73
CA ASN A 241 -4.26 -12.18 -5.10
C ASN A 241 -4.20 -11.42 -6.44
N VAL A 242 -4.76 -10.22 -6.49
CA VAL A 242 -4.72 -9.36 -7.69
C VAL A 242 -3.26 -9.13 -8.09
N ASP A 243 -2.94 -9.44 -9.34
CA ASP A 243 -1.64 -9.15 -9.95
C ASP A 243 -1.69 -7.77 -10.59
N GLY A 244 -0.91 -6.83 -10.06
CA GLY A 244 -0.93 -5.44 -10.50
C GLY A 244 0.28 -4.65 -10.03
N MET A 245 0.30 -3.38 -10.43
CA MET A 245 1.25 -2.38 -9.94
C MET A 245 0.85 -1.90 -8.53
N SER A 246 1.65 -1.00 -7.96
CA SER A 246 1.33 -0.30 -6.71
C SER A 246 -0.10 0.24 -6.63
N GLY A 247 -0.77 0.13 -5.49
CA GLY A 247 -2.11 0.69 -5.30
C GLY A 247 -2.60 0.73 -3.86
N GLY A 248 -3.92 0.85 -3.68
CA GLY A 248 -4.63 1.09 -2.42
C GLY A 248 -5.58 -0.04 -2.02
N ILE A 249 -5.93 -0.08 -0.74
CA ILE A 249 -6.93 -1.00 -0.17
C ILE A 249 -7.89 -0.21 0.74
N SER A 250 -9.17 -0.56 0.68
CA SER A 250 -10.20 -0.22 1.67
C SER A 250 -10.89 -1.51 2.12
N ILE A 251 -10.88 -1.78 3.42
CA ILE A 251 -11.59 -2.90 4.05
C ILE A 251 -12.77 -2.33 4.82
N ASP A 252 -14.00 -2.74 4.51
CA ASP A 252 -15.19 -2.46 5.33
C ASP A 252 -16.39 -3.33 4.89
N ASP A 253 -17.49 -3.29 5.62
CA ASP A 253 -18.76 -3.92 5.23
C ASP A 253 -19.51 -3.04 4.20
N PHE A 254 -19.21 -3.22 2.91
CA PHE A 254 -19.78 -2.37 1.84
C PHE A 254 -21.23 -2.72 1.53
N ASN A 255 -21.68 -3.95 1.83
CA ASN A 255 -23.02 -4.43 1.49
C ASN A 255 -23.99 -4.47 2.70
N ASN A 256 -23.51 -4.12 3.90
CA ASN A 256 -24.23 -4.16 5.18
C ASN A 256 -24.69 -5.58 5.61
N ASP A 257 -23.91 -6.61 5.30
CA ASP A 257 -24.21 -8.00 5.70
C ASP A 257 -23.48 -8.46 6.98
N GLY A 258 -22.58 -7.61 7.50
CA GLY A 258 -21.81 -7.80 8.71
C GLY A 258 -20.44 -8.45 8.50
N TYR A 259 -20.04 -8.75 7.25
CA TYR A 259 -18.71 -9.28 6.92
C TYR A 259 -17.85 -8.20 6.25
N LEU A 260 -16.54 -8.23 6.52
CA LEU A 260 -15.61 -7.26 5.93
C LEU A 260 -15.30 -7.63 4.48
N ASP A 261 -15.60 -6.71 3.56
CA ASP A 261 -15.29 -6.76 2.13
C ASP A 261 -14.01 -5.98 1.82
N MET A 262 -13.54 -6.05 0.57
CA MET A 262 -12.34 -5.35 0.12
C MET A 262 -12.54 -4.62 -1.20
N VAL A 263 -12.10 -3.36 -1.29
CA VAL A 263 -11.90 -2.63 -2.54
C VAL A 263 -10.42 -2.38 -2.75
N VAL A 264 -9.89 -2.80 -3.89
CA VAL A 264 -8.46 -2.74 -4.21
C VAL A 264 -8.22 -1.96 -5.49
N SER A 265 -7.20 -1.11 -5.49
CA SER A 265 -6.71 -0.42 -6.68
C SER A 265 -5.30 -0.86 -7.06
N ALA A 266 -4.92 -0.54 -8.30
CA ALA A 266 -3.54 -0.48 -8.77
C ALA A 266 -3.41 0.75 -9.68
N TRP A 267 -2.24 1.40 -9.69
CA TRP A 267 -2.09 2.74 -10.25
C TRP A 267 -1.84 2.79 -11.75
N GLY A 268 -1.59 1.64 -12.39
CA GLY A 268 -1.45 1.55 -13.83
C GLY A 268 -2.65 2.21 -14.51
N HIS A 269 -2.40 2.91 -15.60
CA HIS A 269 -3.42 3.71 -16.27
C HIS A 269 -4.66 2.91 -16.71
N ASP A 270 -4.47 1.62 -16.98
CA ASP A 270 -5.48 0.62 -17.38
C ASP A 270 -5.73 -0.44 -16.30
N ASP A 271 -5.10 -0.32 -15.12
CA ASP A 271 -5.31 -1.25 -14.01
C ASP A 271 -6.73 -1.07 -13.43
N GLN A 272 -7.54 -2.10 -13.55
CA GLN A 272 -8.94 -2.09 -13.13
C GLN A 272 -9.08 -2.18 -11.59
N ILE A 273 -9.89 -1.31 -10.98
CA ILE A 273 -10.31 -1.44 -9.56
C ILE A 273 -11.01 -2.78 -9.36
N ARG A 274 -10.76 -3.45 -8.23
CA ARG A 274 -11.43 -4.70 -7.83
C ARG A 274 -12.29 -4.49 -6.59
N TYR A 275 -13.44 -5.16 -6.56
CA TYR A 275 -14.32 -5.24 -5.39
C TYR A 275 -14.59 -6.70 -5.06
N PHE A 276 -14.19 -7.12 -3.86
CA PHE A 276 -14.31 -8.48 -3.35
C PHE A 276 -15.29 -8.49 -2.18
N GLU A 277 -16.45 -9.12 -2.38
CA GLU A 277 -17.44 -9.34 -1.33
C GLU A 277 -17.10 -10.60 -0.54
N ASN A 278 -17.03 -10.50 0.79
CA ASN A 278 -16.90 -11.65 1.66
C ASN A 278 -18.18 -12.46 1.63
N ASN A 279 -18.06 -13.78 1.42
CA ASN A 279 -19.21 -14.64 1.28
C ASN A 279 -19.74 -15.20 2.61
N GLY A 280 -19.15 -14.80 3.74
CA GLY A 280 -19.51 -15.26 5.09
C GLY A 280 -19.23 -16.76 5.34
N SER A 281 -18.47 -17.40 4.45
CA SER A 281 -18.10 -18.82 4.51
C SER A 281 -16.60 -19.07 4.30
N GLY A 282 -15.78 -18.04 4.53
CA GLY A 282 -14.32 -18.13 4.50
C GLY A 282 -13.72 -17.88 3.13
N GLY A 283 -14.37 -17.10 2.26
CA GLY A 283 -13.75 -16.62 1.04
C GLY A 283 -14.50 -15.46 0.41
N PHE A 284 -14.10 -15.09 -0.81
CA PHE A 284 -14.54 -13.85 -1.45
C PHE A 284 -15.13 -14.10 -2.84
N ASN A 285 -16.05 -13.23 -3.25
CA ASN A 285 -16.58 -13.15 -4.61
C ASN A 285 -16.07 -11.87 -5.27
N ASP A 286 -15.47 -11.97 -6.46
CA ASP A 286 -15.18 -10.78 -7.27
C ASP A 286 -16.48 -10.22 -7.89
N MET A 287 -16.90 -9.06 -7.39
CA MET A 287 -18.15 -8.40 -7.72
C MET A 287 -17.97 -7.22 -8.67
N THR A 288 -16.75 -6.98 -9.15
CA THR A 288 -16.39 -5.86 -10.05
C THR A 288 -17.31 -5.77 -11.28
N ALA A 289 -17.66 -6.91 -11.89
CA ALA A 289 -18.51 -6.98 -13.08
C ALA A 289 -19.98 -6.59 -12.84
N TYR A 290 -20.42 -6.70 -11.58
CA TYR A 290 -21.82 -6.55 -11.16
C TYR A 290 -22.04 -5.22 -10.45
N SER A 291 -20.98 -4.59 -9.98
CA SER A 291 -21.05 -3.38 -9.18
C SER A 291 -20.96 -2.08 -9.99
N GLY A 292 -20.82 -2.19 -11.33
CA GLY A 292 -20.72 -1.03 -12.21
C GLY A 292 -19.33 -0.37 -12.24
N LEU A 293 -18.32 -1.01 -11.63
CA LEU A 293 -16.94 -0.51 -11.56
C LEU A 293 -16.08 -0.84 -12.79
N VAL A 294 -16.56 -1.66 -13.72
CA VAL A 294 -15.80 -2.00 -14.94
C VAL A 294 -15.46 -0.74 -15.75
N GLY A 295 -14.18 -0.56 -16.06
CA GLY A 295 -13.59 0.60 -16.73
C GLY A 295 -13.11 1.71 -15.78
N VAL A 296 -13.40 1.61 -14.48
CA VAL A 296 -12.80 2.49 -13.47
C VAL A 296 -11.39 1.97 -13.18
N THR A 297 -10.38 2.71 -13.64
CA THR A 297 -8.97 2.28 -13.58
C THR A 297 -8.08 3.22 -12.77
N GLY A 298 -6.87 2.77 -12.48
CA GLY A 298 -5.84 3.51 -11.76
C GLY A 298 -6.19 3.75 -10.30
N GLY A 299 -5.30 4.46 -9.61
CA GLY A 299 -5.43 4.77 -8.19
C GLY A 299 -4.23 4.29 -7.40
N LEU A 300 -3.39 5.21 -6.94
CA LEU A 300 -2.23 4.86 -6.10
C LEU A 300 -2.65 4.59 -4.65
N ASN A 301 -3.81 5.11 -4.24
CA ASN A 301 -4.34 4.93 -2.89
C ASN A 301 -5.87 5.05 -2.90
N LEU A 302 -6.50 4.50 -1.86
CA LEU A 302 -7.95 4.51 -1.62
C LEU A 302 -8.24 4.99 -0.20
N LYS A 303 -9.36 5.69 -0.02
CA LYS A 303 -9.92 6.05 1.28
C LYS A 303 -11.43 5.90 1.28
N HIS A 304 -12.01 5.36 2.34
CA HIS A 304 -13.45 5.10 2.43
C HIS A 304 -14.10 5.82 3.62
N ALA A 305 -15.38 6.14 3.48
CA ALA A 305 -16.27 6.71 4.50
C ALA A 305 -17.71 6.73 3.96
N ASP A 306 -18.74 6.73 4.82
CA ASP A 306 -20.11 7.12 4.45
C ASP A 306 -20.22 8.65 4.40
N PHE A 307 -19.99 9.26 3.23
CA PHE A 307 -19.92 10.73 3.16
C PHE A 307 -21.31 11.39 3.21
N ASN A 308 -22.36 10.66 2.87
CA ASN A 308 -23.71 11.19 2.74
C ASN A 308 -24.66 10.74 3.86
N ASN A 309 -24.12 10.05 4.88
CA ASN A 309 -24.82 9.50 6.04
C ASN A 309 -25.97 8.54 5.65
N ASP A 310 -25.93 7.91 4.46
CA ASP A 310 -26.98 6.98 4.00
C ASP A 310 -26.81 5.55 4.53
N GLY A 311 -25.66 5.27 5.15
CA GLY A 311 -25.32 4.01 5.80
C GLY A 311 -24.60 3.03 4.91
N PHE A 312 -24.21 3.41 3.70
CA PHE A 312 -23.40 2.59 2.83
C PHE A 312 -22.02 3.23 2.69
N ILE A 313 -20.97 2.44 2.85
CA ILE A 313 -19.59 2.94 2.77
C ILE A 313 -19.27 3.32 1.31
N ASP A 314 -18.83 4.56 1.11
CA ASP A 314 -18.34 5.11 -0.15
C ASP A 314 -16.81 5.10 -0.18
N PHE A 315 -16.19 5.38 -1.32
CA PHE A 315 -14.74 5.51 -1.39
C PHE A 315 -14.24 6.52 -2.42
N ILE A 316 -13.05 7.08 -2.20
CA ILE A 316 -12.36 7.96 -3.13
C ILE A 316 -11.09 7.28 -3.68
N ILE A 317 -10.87 7.44 -4.98
CA ILE A 317 -9.68 6.96 -5.70
C ILE A 317 -8.76 8.14 -5.99
N LEU A 318 -7.51 8.05 -5.50
CA LEU A 318 -6.52 9.13 -5.59
C LEU A 318 -5.51 8.85 -6.71
N ARG A 319 -5.30 9.83 -7.61
CA ARG A 319 -4.51 9.66 -8.85
C ARG A 319 -3.52 10.79 -9.10
N GLY A 320 -2.58 10.51 -9.99
CA GLY A 320 -1.74 11.52 -10.63
C GLY A 320 -0.35 11.66 -10.00
N ALA A 321 -0.24 11.68 -8.67
CA ALA A 321 0.98 11.61 -7.86
C ALA A 321 2.32 11.83 -8.62
N TRP A 322 3.13 10.78 -8.76
CA TRP A 322 4.48 10.80 -9.30
C TRP A 322 4.59 11.11 -10.80
N LEU A 323 3.47 11.41 -11.47
CA LEU A 323 3.48 11.83 -12.87
C LEU A 323 3.79 13.34 -13.02
N GLU A 324 4.02 14.06 -11.92
CA GLU A 324 4.33 15.49 -11.90
C GLU A 324 3.32 16.31 -12.72
N ASN A 325 3.77 17.05 -13.72
CA ASN A 325 2.93 17.84 -14.62
C ASN A 325 1.98 16.99 -15.48
N TYR A 326 2.27 15.71 -15.66
CA TYR A 326 1.37 14.74 -16.32
C TYR A 326 0.35 14.16 -15.34
N GLY A 327 0.48 14.42 -14.04
CA GLY A 327 -0.39 13.93 -12.97
C GLY A 327 -1.72 14.66 -12.83
N LYS A 328 -2.14 15.45 -13.82
CA LYS A 328 -3.46 16.11 -13.87
C LYS A 328 -4.56 15.12 -14.25
N ILE A 329 -4.61 14.02 -13.51
CA ILE A 329 -5.60 12.96 -13.63
C ILE A 329 -6.60 13.17 -12.49
N PRO A 330 -7.90 13.31 -12.78
CA PRO A 330 -8.87 13.58 -11.72
C PRO A 330 -9.00 12.40 -10.76
N ASN A 331 -9.18 12.73 -9.48
CA ASN A 331 -9.64 11.79 -8.46
C ASN A 331 -11.10 11.38 -8.75
N SER A 332 -11.54 10.25 -8.18
CA SER A 332 -12.93 9.76 -8.32
C SER A 332 -13.55 9.52 -6.95
N LEU A 333 -14.58 10.28 -6.59
CA LEU A 333 -15.47 9.95 -5.46
C LEU A 333 -16.55 8.99 -5.96
N ILE A 334 -16.53 7.77 -5.45
CA ILE A 334 -17.40 6.67 -5.82
C ILE A 334 -18.41 6.43 -4.70
N ARG A 335 -19.69 6.73 -4.99
CA ARG A 335 -20.80 6.49 -4.07
C ARG A 335 -21.30 5.06 -4.18
N ASN A 336 -21.55 4.41 -3.05
CA ASN A 336 -22.27 3.16 -2.95
C ASN A 336 -23.78 3.43 -2.99
N ASN A 337 -24.49 2.83 -3.94
CA ASN A 337 -25.93 3.09 -4.13
C ASN A 337 -26.82 2.26 -3.19
N GLY A 338 -26.24 1.36 -2.40
CA GLY A 338 -26.96 0.47 -1.47
C GLY A 338 -27.73 -0.67 -2.13
N ASP A 339 -27.54 -0.87 -3.44
CA ASP A 339 -28.15 -1.94 -4.23
C ASP A 339 -27.11 -2.90 -4.84
N GLY A 340 -25.88 -2.87 -4.31
CA GLY A 340 -24.73 -3.61 -4.81
C GLY A 340 -24.01 -2.95 -6.00
N THR A 341 -24.40 -1.72 -6.38
CA THR A 341 -23.75 -0.94 -7.43
C THR A 341 -23.12 0.35 -6.92
N PHE A 342 -22.17 0.89 -7.68
CA PHE A 342 -21.48 2.14 -7.39
C PHE A 342 -21.62 3.16 -8.53
N SER A 343 -21.53 4.43 -8.18
CA SER A 343 -21.61 5.57 -9.11
C SER A 343 -20.51 6.59 -8.84
N ASP A 344 -19.84 7.09 -9.88
CA ASP A 344 -18.96 8.26 -9.74
C ASP A 344 -19.80 9.53 -9.55
N VAL A 345 -19.57 10.22 -8.43
CA VAL A 345 -20.29 11.44 -8.03
C VAL A 345 -19.37 12.67 -7.95
N THR A 346 -18.15 12.56 -8.45
CA THR A 346 -17.08 13.57 -8.30
C THR A 346 -17.50 14.96 -8.80
N VAL A 347 -18.06 15.02 -10.01
CA VAL A 347 -18.44 16.30 -10.63
C VAL A 347 -19.72 16.86 -10.03
N GLU A 348 -20.70 16.01 -9.70
CA GLU A 348 -21.99 16.47 -9.18
C GLU A 348 -21.90 16.97 -7.74
N THR A 349 -20.98 16.41 -6.95
CA THR A 349 -20.70 16.86 -5.58
C THR A 349 -19.77 18.07 -5.54
N GLY A 350 -19.04 18.37 -6.62
CA GLY A 350 -18.16 19.54 -6.69
C GLY A 350 -16.76 19.33 -6.13
N ILE A 351 -16.37 18.09 -5.81
CA ILE A 351 -15.02 17.71 -5.35
C ILE A 351 -14.01 17.52 -6.50
N TYR A 352 -14.42 17.76 -7.75
CA TYR A 352 -13.55 17.60 -8.91
C TYR A 352 -12.32 18.51 -8.84
N SER A 353 -11.13 17.90 -8.78
CA SER A 353 -9.85 18.57 -8.94
C SER A 353 -8.92 17.77 -9.88
N GLU A 354 -7.94 18.45 -10.47
CA GLU A 354 -6.93 17.86 -11.38
C GLU A 354 -5.51 18.06 -10.80
N HIS A 355 -5.40 17.95 -9.48
CA HIS A 355 -4.13 18.02 -8.77
C HIS A 355 -3.51 16.61 -8.65
N PRO A 356 -2.20 16.43 -8.90
CA PRO A 356 -1.52 15.18 -8.60
C PRO A 356 -1.66 14.84 -7.11
N THR A 357 -2.28 13.72 -6.80
CA THR A 357 -2.69 13.33 -5.45
C THR A 357 -2.32 11.87 -5.14
N GLN A 358 -1.99 11.57 -3.88
CA GLN A 358 -1.87 10.18 -3.39
C GLN A 358 -2.39 9.95 -1.97
N THR A 359 -2.81 10.98 -1.24
CA THR A 359 -3.25 10.82 0.14
C THR A 359 -4.40 11.78 0.48
N ALA A 360 -5.32 11.31 1.31
CA ALA A 360 -6.43 12.08 1.85
C ALA A 360 -6.84 11.50 3.21
N VAL A 361 -7.58 12.28 4.00
CA VAL A 361 -8.17 11.83 5.26
C VAL A 361 -9.60 12.36 5.40
N TRP A 362 -10.50 11.48 5.85
CA TRP A 362 -11.88 11.82 6.20
C TRP A 362 -11.97 12.15 7.69
N ALA A 363 -12.59 13.26 8.03
CA ALA A 363 -12.85 13.68 9.41
C ALA A 363 -13.95 14.73 9.45
N ASP A 364 -14.68 14.84 10.55
CA ASP A 364 -15.64 15.93 10.77
C ASP A 364 -14.90 17.12 11.42
N PHE A 365 -14.24 17.95 10.61
CA PHE A 365 -13.31 18.98 11.12
C PHE A 365 -14.01 20.15 11.82
N ASN A 366 -15.31 20.33 11.57
CA ASN A 366 -16.12 21.41 12.13
C ASN A 366 -17.16 20.91 13.16
N LEU A 367 -17.25 19.59 13.38
CA LEU A 367 -18.17 18.88 14.25
C LEU A 367 -19.65 19.16 13.92
N ASP A 368 -20.00 19.19 12.64
CA ASP A 368 -21.37 19.44 12.16
C ASP A 368 -22.18 18.17 11.87
N GLY A 369 -21.58 17.00 12.07
CA GLY A 369 -22.21 15.69 11.86
C GLY A 369 -22.03 15.14 10.45
N TRP A 370 -21.19 15.74 9.62
CA TRP A 370 -20.86 15.27 8.28
C TRP A 370 -19.36 15.15 8.13
N VAL A 371 -18.89 14.03 7.56
CA VAL A 371 -17.46 13.88 7.30
C VAL A 371 -17.05 14.80 6.16
N ASP A 372 -16.02 15.59 6.43
CA ASP A 372 -15.27 16.40 5.47
C ASP A 372 -14.07 15.61 4.94
N ILE A 373 -13.39 16.15 3.94
CA ILE A 373 -12.16 15.54 3.43
C ILE A 373 -11.05 16.56 3.23
N PHE A 374 -9.88 16.24 3.77
CA PHE A 374 -8.64 16.94 3.47
C PHE A 374 -7.81 16.14 2.48
N ILE A 375 -7.36 16.80 1.41
CA ILE A 375 -6.54 16.20 0.36
C ILE A 375 -5.18 16.90 0.34
N ALA A 376 -4.11 16.12 0.55
CA ALA A 376 -2.74 16.63 0.45
C ALA A 376 -2.18 16.35 -0.95
N ASN A 377 -1.95 17.42 -1.70
CA ASN A 377 -1.53 17.35 -3.09
C ASN A 377 0.00 17.42 -3.24
N GLU A 378 0.50 16.87 -4.35
CA GLU A 378 1.93 16.93 -4.70
C GLU A 378 2.23 18.16 -5.56
N SER A 379 3.03 19.07 -5.02
CA SER A 379 3.64 20.18 -5.74
C SER A 379 5.09 19.86 -6.10
N THR A 380 5.49 20.20 -7.33
CA THR A 380 6.88 20.13 -7.80
C THR A 380 7.35 21.52 -8.23
N PRO A 381 8.67 21.75 -8.45
CA PRO A 381 9.15 23.03 -8.98
C PRO A 381 8.52 23.45 -10.32
N ASN A 382 7.95 22.49 -11.07
CA ASN A 382 7.39 22.71 -12.40
C ASN A 382 5.85 22.81 -12.40
N GLY A 383 5.19 22.63 -11.25
CA GLY A 383 3.74 22.66 -11.10
C GLY A 383 3.30 22.75 -9.64
N GLU A 384 2.54 23.80 -9.31
CA GLU A 384 2.01 24.02 -7.96
C GLU A 384 0.58 23.46 -7.84
N SER A 385 0.39 22.60 -6.84
CA SER A 385 -0.89 22.02 -6.42
C SER A 385 -1.01 22.17 -4.91
N GLN A 386 -1.88 23.07 -4.47
CA GLN A 386 -2.12 23.33 -3.05
C GLN A 386 -2.98 22.22 -2.44
N CYS A 387 -2.86 21.96 -1.14
CA CYS A 387 -3.81 21.13 -0.41
C CYS A 387 -5.22 21.72 -0.48
N GLU A 388 -6.21 20.83 -0.45
CA GLU A 388 -7.64 21.15 -0.53
C GLU A 388 -8.34 20.65 0.74
N LEU A 389 -9.31 21.41 1.25
CA LEU A 389 -10.12 21.06 2.40
C LEU A 389 -11.58 21.24 2.03
N PHE A 390 -12.25 20.14 1.77
CA PHE A 390 -13.61 20.09 1.29
C PHE A 390 -14.59 19.88 2.44
N ILE A 391 -15.37 20.91 2.75
CA ILE A 391 -16.44 20.83 3.75
C ILE A 391 -17.71 20.29 3.12
N ASN A 392 -18.31 19.32 3.78
CA ASN A 392 -19.48 18.60 3.34
C ASN A 392 -20.76 19.41 3.58
N ASN A 393 -21.46 19.76 2.50
CA ASN A 393 -22.72 20.48 2.57
C ASN A 393 -23.90 19.52 2.75
N VAL A 394 -23.90 18.77 3.85
CA VAL A 394 -25.02 17.92 4.27
C VAL A 394 -25.30 16.79 3.26
N GLY A 395 -24.24 16.10 2.83
CA GLY A 395 -24.26 14.90 1.99
C GLY A 395 -24.53 15.15 0.51
N LYS A 396 -24.50 16.40 0.06
CA LYS A 396 -24.90 16.78 -1.31
C LYS A 396 -23.75 17.27 -2.16
N THR A 397 -23.00 18.23 -1.64
CA THR A 397 -21.89 18.88 -2.34
C THR A 397 -20.76 19.17 -1.37
N PHE A 398 -19.57 19.44 -1.89
CA PHE A 398 -18.41 19.89 -1.13
C PHE A 398 -18.05 21.33 -1.48
N THR A 399 -17.50 22.05 -0.51
CA THR A 399 -16.94 23.39 -0.70
C THR A 399 -15.48 23.36 -0.27
N ASP A 400 -14.54 23.66 -1.18
CA ASP A 400 -13.14 23.86 -0.79
C ASP A 400 -13.01 25.17 0.00
N VAL A 401 -12.48 25.07 1.21
CA VAL A 401 -12.25 26.19 2.14
C VAL A 401 -10.81 26.22 2.66
N ALA A 402 -9.88 25.50 2.02
CA ALA A 402 -8.51 25.38 2.51
C ALA A 402 -7.84 26.75 2.73
N LEU A 403 -8.10 27.72 1.83
CA LEU A 403 -7.52 29.05 1.92
C LEU A 403 -8.08 29.83 3.12
N GLU A 404 -9.40 29.83 3.27
CA GLU A 404 -10.11 30.51 4.36
C GLU A 404 -9.78 29.90 5.73
N ALA A 405 -9.61 28.58 5.78
CA ALA A 405 -9.24 27.84 6.99
C ALA A 405 -7.74 27.95 7.32
N GLY A 406 -6.91 28.51 6.43
CA GLY A 406 -5.47 28.72 6.66
C GLY A 406 -4.58 27.49 6.42
N ILE A 407 -5.07 26.50 5.66
CA ILE A 407 -4.40 25.21 5.40
C ILE A 407 -4.12 24.95 3.92
N SER A 408 -4.43 25.90 3.02
CA SER A 408 -4.03 25.84 1.60
C SER A 408 -2.51 25.99 1.48
N LYS A 409 -1.81 24.87 1.34
CA LYS A 409 -0.34 24.77 1.41
C LYS A 409 0.22 24.01 0.20
N THR A 410 1.35 24.45 -0.32
CA THR A 410 2.14 23.68 -1.29
C THR A 410 3.24 22.89 -0.59
N GLY A 411 3.45 21.65 -1.04
CA GLY A 411 4.48 20.75 -0.55
C GLY A 411 4.53 19.50 -1.42
N PHE A 412 5.57 18.68 -1.27
CA PHE A 412 5.59 17.37 -1.91
C PHE A 412 5.06 16.35 -0.91
N PHE A 413 3.77 16.53 -0.56
CA PHE A 413 3.15 15.80 0.53
C PHE A 413 2.93 14.34 0.16
N LYS A 414 3.37 13.43 1.04
CA LYS A 414 3.31 12.01 0.77
C LYS A 414 2.20 11.30 1.54
N GLY A 415 1.93 11.73 2.77
CA GLY A 415 0.93 11.16 3.65
C GLY A 415 0.23 12.24 4.46
N VAL A 416 -1.04 11.99 4.78
CA VAL A 416 -1.82 12.76 5.75
C VAL A 416 -2.46 11.83 6.77
N ALA A 417 -2.53 12.29 8.01
CA ALA A 417 -3.28 11.69 9.10
C ALA A 417 -4.05 12.77 9.87
N SER A 418 -5.15 12.38 10.51
CA SER A 418 -5.86 13.20 11.48
C SER A 418 -5.95 12.52 12.84
N GLY A 419 -6.09 13.30 13.90
CA GLY A 419 -6.36 12.85 15.26
C GLY A 419 -6.52 14.01 16.23
N ASP A 420 -7.15 13.78 17.38
CA ASP A 420 -7.36 14.77 18.44
C ASP A 420 -6.15 14.78 19.39
N ILE A 421 -5.03 15.32 18.90
CA ILE A 421 -3.74 15.32 19.59
C ILE A 421 -3.79 16.08 20.91
N ASN A 422 -4.63 17.11 21.01
CA ASN A 422 -4.71 17.98 22.19
C ASN A 422 -5.89 17.62 23.12
N ASN A 423 -6.67 16.59 22.78
CA ASN A 423 -7.89 16.13 23.48
C ASN A 423 -8.97 17.23 23.62
N ASP A 424 -9.09 18.15 22.65
CA ASP A 424 -10.10 19.20 22.62
C ASP A 424 -11.37 18.83 21.84
N GLY A 425 -11.40 17.65 21.23
CA GLY A 425 -12.52 17.09 20.48
C GLY A 425 -12.55 17.48 19.00
N TYR A 426 -11.60 18.29 18.52
CA TYR A 426 -11.44 18.62 17.11
C TYR A 426 -10.24 17.87 16.52
N GLU A 427 -10.44 17.31 15.33
CA GLU A 427 -9.40 16.59 14.60
C GLU A 427 -8.31 17.57 14.10
N ASP A 428 -7.07 17.35 14.53
CA ASP A 428 -5.85 17.99 14.04
C ASP A 428 -5.33 17.26 12.79
N ILE A 429 -4.41 17.87 12.03
CA ILE A 429 -3.88 17.28 10.77
C ILE A 429 -2.36 17.24 10.80
N TYR A 430 -1.77 16.07 10.51
CA TYR A 430 -0.33 15.90 10.30
C TYR A 430 -0.02 15.54 8.85
N LEU A 431 0.97 16.23 8.26
CA LEU A 431 1.41 16.07 6.88
C LEU A 431 2.88 15.68 6.81
N SER A 432 3.17 14.56 6.16
CA SER A 432 4.53 14.19 5.78
C SER A 432 4.91 14.86 4.46
N ASN A 433 6.12 15.40 4.37
CA ASN A 433 6.59 16.17 3.23
C ASN A 433 7.95 15.65 2.74
N PHE A 434 8.00 15.09 1.53
CA PHE A 434 9.22 14.48 0.99
C PHE A 434 10.34 15.51 0.74
N SER A 435 9.97 16.76 0.44
CA SER A 435 10.90 17.81 0.02
C SER A 435 11.16 18.87 1.09
N GLY A 436 10.71 18.66 2.33
CA GLY A 436 10.86 19.65 3.39
C GLY A 436 10.37 19.19 4.75
N GLU A 437 10.11 20.16 5.63
CA GLU A 437 9.58 19.89 6.97
C GLU A 437 8.18 19.28 6.90
N ASN A 438 7.93 18.32 7.80
CA ASN A 438 6.59 17.82 8.10
C ASN A 438 5.79 18.91 8.82
N LEU A 439 4.48 18.93 8.62
CA LEU A 439 3.61 19.97 9.17
C LEU A 439 2.57 19.36 10.10
N LEU A 440 2.41 19.95 11.28
CA LEU A 440 1.27 19.69 12.17
C LEU A 440 0.38 20.94 12.17
N TYR A 441 -0.88 20.77 11.85
CA TYR A 441 -1.91 21.80 11.94
C TYR A 441 -2.84 21.48 13.10
N ILE A 442 -2.82 22.35 14.11
CA ILE A 442 -3.77 22.29 15.22
C ILE A 442 -5.07 22.94 14.76
N ASN A 443 -6.17 22.20 14.90
CA ASN A 443 -7.51 22.68 14.65
C ASN A 443 -7.87 23.70 15.74
N SER A 444 -7.99 24.95 15.33
CA SER A 444 -8.27 26.10 16.18
C SER A 444 -9.71 26.59 16.01
N SER A 445 -10.57 25.69 15.55
CA SER A 445 -11.95 26.00 15.22
C SER A 445 -12.79 26.38 16.44
N SER A 446 -13.91 27.03 16.16
CA SER A 446 -14.97 27.31 17.11
C SER A 446 -16.31 26.97 16.45
N GLU A 447 -17.41 26.99 17.22
CA GLU A 447 -18.76 26.71 16.71
C GLU A 447 -19.16 27.50 15.43
N LYS A 448 -18.47 28.60 15.10
CA LYS A 448 -18.81 29.48 13.97
C LYS A 448 -17.71 29.63 12.91
N THR A 449 -16.50 29.17 13.20
CA THR A 449 -15.34 29.44 12.37
C THR A 449 -14.46 28.20 12.34
N LEU A 450 -14.24 27.68 11.13
CA LEU A 450 -13.23 26.67 10.85
C LEU A 450 -11.87 27.36 10.64
N ALA A 451 -10.84 26.94 11.37
CA ALA A 451 -9.50 27.50 11.22
C ALA A 451 -8.42 26.55 11.75
N PHE A 452 -7.27 26.51 11.08
CA PHE A 452 -6.10 25.74 11.50
C PHE A 452 -4.89 26.64 11.77
N LYS A 453 -4.06 26.24 12.72
CA LYS A 453 -2.77 26.88 13.03
C LYS A 453 -1.64 25.86 12.87
N GLU A 454 -0.68 26.17 12.00
CA GLU A 454 0.55 25.38 11.90
C GLU A 454 1.37 25.48 13.18
N ALA A 455 1.84 24.33 13.68
CA ALA A 455 2.53 24.18 14.95
C ALA A 455 3.66 23.14 14.92
N GLY A 456 4.00 22.56 13.75
CA GLY A 456 4.96 21.45 13.66
C GLY A 456 6.33 21.81 14.23
N ASN A 457 6.86 22.97 13.82
CA ASN A 457 8.14 23.48 14.30
C ASN A 457 8.11 23.92 15.77
N GLU A 458 6.98 24.51 16.21
CA GLU A 458 6.77 24.94 17.59
C GLU A 458 6.78 23.73 18.55
N LEU A 459 6.19 22.62 18.12
CA LEU A 459 6.01 21.40 18.91
C LEU A 459 7.11 20.35 18.70
N GLY A 460 8.04 20.59 17.77
CA GLY A 460 9.21 19.73 17.55
C GLY A 460 8.92 18.44 16.78
N VAL A 461 7.89 18.44 15.92
CA VAL A 461 7.40 17.26 15.19
C VAL A 461 7.62 17.35 13.67
N SER A 462 8.53 18.21 13.21
CA SER A 462 8.75 18.48 11.77
C SER A 462 9.72 17.51 11.07
N GLU A 463 10.32 16.59 11.80
CA GLU A 463 11.28 15.60 11.28
C GLU A 463 10.57 14.24 11.04
N PRO A 464 11.15 13.32 10.25
CA PRO A 464 12.34 13.51 9.42
C PRO A 464 12.03 14.41 8.21
N LEU A 465 13.00 15.19 7.74
CA LEU A 465 12.83 16.08 6.55
C LEU A 465 12.59 15.35 5.22
N GLN A 466 12.78 14.03 5.19
CA GLN A 466 12.50 13.18 4.04
C GLN A 466 11.61 12.06 4.53
N SER A 467 10.31 12.28 4.42
CA SER A 467 9.28 11.42 4.98
C SER A 467 8.30 10.94 3.92
N PHE A 468 7.56 9.89 4.23
CA PHE A 468 6.57 9.31 3.33
C PHE A 468 5.26 8.98 4.04
N SER A 469 5.12 7.80 4.66
CA SER A 469 3.86 7.43 5.32
C SER A 469 3.80 7.96 6.76
N THR A 470 2.59 8.26 7.27
CA THR A 470 2.37 8.80 8.61
C THR A 470 1.01 8.42 9.18
N TRP A 471 0.87 8.42 10.50
CA TRP A 471 -0.39 8.24 11.22
C TRP A 471 -0.36 8.81 12.65
N ILE A 472 -1.55 8.90 13.25
CA ILE A 472 -1.80 9.32 14.63
C ILE A 472 -2.51 8.17 15.36
N PHE A 473 -2.06 7.84 16.57
CA PHE A 473 -2.53 6.69 17.36
C PHE A 473 -2.05 6.77 18.81
N ASP A 474 -2.71 6.11 19.76
CA ASP A 474 -2.20 5.96 21.13
C ASP A 474 -1.44 4.62 21.26
N PHE A 475 -0.11 4.65 21.08
CA PHE A 475 0.67 3.40 21.06
C PHE A 475 0.88 2.79 22.45
N ASN A 476 0.66 3.57 23.51
CA ASN A 476 1.04 3.19 24.86
C ASN A 476 -0.13 3.16 25.86
N ASN A 477 -1.36 3.38 25.37
CA ASN A 477 -2.60 3.43 26.13
C ASN A 477 -2.58 4.45 27.29
N ASP A 478 -1.97 5.63 27.10
CA ASP A 478 -2.01 6.71 28.09
C ASP A 478 -3.15 7.72 27.88
N GLY A 479 -3.92 7.55 26.80
CA GLY A 479 -5.05 8.37 26.43
C GLY A 479 -4.69 9.61 25.61
N PHE A 480 -3.42 9.80 25.26
CA PHE A 480 -2.95 10.86 24.37
C PHE A 480 -2.48 10.25 23.05
N GLU A 481 -2.95 10.80 21.94
CA GLU A 481 -2.52 10.32 20.64
C GLU A 481 -1.11 10.83 20.31
N ASP A 482 -0.28 9.90 19.84
CA ASP A 482 1.10 10.02 19.42
C ASP A 482 1.19 10.08 17.89
N ILE A 483 2.32 10.56 17.35
CA ILE A 483 2.53 10.65 15.90
C ILE A 483 3.64 9.69 15.47
N PHE A 484 3.35 8.84 14.48
CA PHE A 484 4.39 8.14 13.73
C PHE A 484 4.57 8.77 12.35
N VAL A 485 5.82 8.89 11.92
CA VAL A 485 6.16 9.23 10.53
C VAL A 485 7.38 8.46 10.08
N SER A 486 7.28 7.79 8.93
CA SER A 486 8.41 7.07 8.35
C SER A 486 9.39 8.07 7.73
N GLY A 487 10.68 7.84 7.97
CA GLY A 487 11.71 8.39 7.09
C GLY A 487 11.66 7.70 5.72
N TYR A 488 12.38 8.27 4.75
CA TYR A 488 12.42 7.72 3.39
C TYR A 488 13.80 7.90 2.72
N SER A 489 13.98 7.25 1.58
CA SER A 489 15.21 7.29 0.76
C SER A 489 15.20 8.43 -0.27
N THR A 490 16.33 8.59 -0.95
CA THR A 490 16.43 9.38 -2.19
C THR A 490 17.22 8.60 -3.23
N ASP A 491 17.25 9.11 -4.46
CA ASP A 491 18.13 8.61 -5.52
C ASP A 491 19.63 8.59 -5.14
N ILE A 492 20.02 9.23 -4.03
CA ILE A 492 21.41 9.27 -3.54
C ILE A 492 21.74 8.03 -2.69
N ILE A 493 20.79 7.53 -1.91
CA ILE A 493 20.98 6.35 -1.05
C ILE A 493 19.77 5.44 -1.21
N SER A 494 19.96 4.34 -1.93
CA SER A 494 18.91 3.36 -2.19
C SER A 494 18.55 2.56 -0.91
N PRO A 495 17.33 2.00 -0.81
CA PRO A 495 16.92 1.14 0.30
C PRO A 495 17.88 -0.02 0.61
N PRO A 496 18.38 -0.82 -0.36
CA PRO A 496 19.33 -1.88 -0.06
C PRO A 496 20.66 -1.33 0.49
N ASN A 497 21.08 -0.15 0.04
CA ASN A 497 22.23 0.54 0.60
C ASN A 497 21.97 0.95 2.05
N MET A 498 20.81 1.55 2.35
CA MET A 498 20.40 1.95 3.71
C MET A 498 20.35 0.75 4.66
N LEU A 499 19.75 -0.36 4.22
CA LEU A 499 19.65 -1.60 4.99
C LEU A 499 21.04 -2.16 5.31
N MET A 500 21.87 -2.37 4.29
CA MET A 500 23.22 -2.92 4.49
C MET A 500 24.09 -1.99 5.31
N ALA A 501 24.05 -0.68 5.04
CA ALA A 501 24.80 0.29 5.82
C ALA A 501 24.34 0.31 7.29
N ASN A 502 23.05 0.13 7.59
CA ASN A 502 22.56 0.03 8.96
C ASN A 502 23.09 -1.22 9.67
N ILE A 503 23.17 -2.36 8.97
CA ILE A 503 23.75 -3.60 9.53
C ILE A 503 25.22 -3.40 9.92
N TYR A 504 26.03 -2.77 9.05
CA TYR A 504 27.47 -2.61 9.29
C TYR A 504 27.83 -1.38 10.13
N TYR A 505 27.04 -0.32 10.04
CA TYR A 505 27.29 0.99 10.64
C TYR A 505 26.02 1.57 11.30
N PRO A 506 25.42 0.90 12.31
CA PRO A 506 24.14 1.29 12.91
C PRO A 506 24.15 2.64 13.65
N HIS A 507 25.31 3.29 13.76
CA HIS A 507 25.47 4.59 14.40
C HIS A 507 25.87 5.71 13.42
N ASP A 508 25.79 5.44 12.12
CA ASP A 508 26.01 6.44 11.07
C ASP A 508 25.01 7.59 11.17
N ASP A 509 25.51 8.83 11.11
CA ASP A 509 24.69 10.03 11.31
C ASP A 509 23.78 10.34 10.11
N GLU A 510 24.13 9.90 8.89
CA GLU A 510 23.27 10.05 7.72
C GLU A 510 22.10 9.05 7.73
N LEU A 511 22.32 7.83 8.24
CA LEU A 511 21.24 6.86 8.44
C LEU A 511 20.27 7.31 9.54
N LYS A 512 20.78 7.90 10.63
CA LYS A 512 19.93 8.42 11.73
C LYS A 512 18.88 9.43 11.25
N LYS A 513 19.22 10.26 10.26
CA LYS A 513 18.32 11.26 9.67
C LYS A 513 17.16 10.64 8.88
N ARG A 514 17.28 9.38 8.49
CA ARG A 514 16.31 8.65 7.65
C ARG A 514 15.51 7.61 8.43
N ARG A 515 15.72 7.53 9.76
CA ARG A 515 14.93 6.68 10.64
C ARG A 515 13.50 7.23 10.73
N PRO A 516 12.52 6.35 10.98
CA PRO A 516 11.20 6.81 11.39
C PRO A 516 11.30 7.64 12.67
N LYS A 517 10.29 8.47 12.89
CA LYS A 517 10.04 9.19 14.13
C LYS A 517 8.77 8.67 14.77
N LEU A 518 8.80 8.59 16.10
CA LEU A 518 7.67 8.26 16.93
C LEU A 518 7.62 9.32 18.02
N TYR A 519 6.78 10.32 17.81
CA TYR A 519 6.61 11.44 18.71
C TYR A 519 5.58 11.08 19.77
N LYS A 520 6.07 10.71 20.96
CA LYS A 520 5.24 10.52 22.13
C LYS A 520 4.67 11.85 22.59
N ASN A 521 3.35 11.93 22.71
CA ASN A 521 2.63 13.06 23.29
C ASN A 521 2.77 13.02 24.82
N ASN A 522 3.32 14.09 25.40
CA ASN A 522 3.56 14.15 26.84
C ASN A 522 2.30 14.60 27.64
N GLY A 523 1.17 14.84 26.97
CA GLY A 523 -0.09 15.27 27.59
C GLY A 523 -0.09 16.70 28.14
N ASN A 524 0.92 17.48 27.78
CA ASN A 524 1.12 18.86 28.23
C ASN A 524 1.41 19.84 27.08
N GLY A 525 1.02 19.46 25.86
CA GLY A 525 1.28 20.24 24.64
C GLY A 525 2.74 20.18 24.18
N THR A 526 3.47 19.11 24.50
CA THR A 526 4.84 18.87 24.01
C THR A 526 5.01 17.42 23.58
N PHE A 527 5.97 17.16 22.70
CA PHE A 527 6.30 15.84 22.19
C PHE A 527 7.73 15.42 22.49
N THR A 528 7.96 14.10 22.54
CA THR A 528 9.29 13.50 22.66
C THR A 528 9.46 12.46 21.56
N ASP A 529 10.50 12.59 20.72
CA ASP A 529 10.88 11.51 19.79
C ASP A 529 11.45 10.32 20.59
N VAL A 530 10.74 9.21 20.59
CA VAL A 530 11.08 7.97 21.30
C VAL A 530 11.38 6.79 20.36
N ALA A 531 11.43 7.01 19.05
CA ALA A 531 11.54 5.92 18.06
C ALA A 531 12.71 4.97 18.35
N TYR A 532 13.91 5.51 18.56
CA TYR A 532 15.10 4.71 18.81
C TYR A 532 15.01 3.90 20.11
N ASP A 533 14.52 4.52 21.18
CA ASP A 533 14.39 3.88 22.50
C ASP A 533 13.28 2.81 22.50
N MET A 534 12.29 2.96 21.63
CA MET A 534 11.23 1.98 21.39
C MET A 534 11.65 0.88 20.40
N GLY A 535 12.90 0.83 19.94
CA GLY A 535 13.40 -0.24 19.06
C GLY A 535 13.30 0.02 17.56
N LEU A 536 12.77 1.18 17.15
CA LEU A 536 12.65 1.60 15.75
C LEU A 536 13.96 2.24 15.27
N SER A 537 15.00 1.42 15.25
CA SER A 537 16.39 1.85 15.02
C SER A 537 16.87 1.68 13.57
N GLU A 538 16.09 1.03 12.71
CA GLU A 538 16.43 0.88 11.29
C GLU A 538 15.76 1.98 10.47
N PRO A 539 16.44 2.54 9.46
CA PRO A 539 15.76 3.34 8.46
C PRO A 539 14.95 2.42 7.52
N VAL A 540 13.68 2.75 7.31
CA VAL A 540 12.73 1.92 6.54
C VAL A 540 12.04 2.81 5.51
N THR A 541 12.05 2.41 4.24
CA THR A 541 11.47 3.18 3.13
C THR A 541 10.02 2.75 2.91
N THR A 542 9.18 3.12 3.86
CA THR A 542 7.77 2.74 3.91
C THR A 542 6.98 3.54 2.88
N MET A 543 6.28 2.86 1.97
CA MET A 543 5.28 3.46 1.07
C MET A 543 3.87 3.09 1.52
N GLY A 544 3.64 1.80 1.81
CA GLY A 544 2.38 1.31 2.38
C GLY A 544 2.49 1.05 3.87
N CYS A 545 1.44 1.36 4.64
CA CYS A 545 1.45 1.08 6.07
C CYS A 545 0.04 1.08 6.65
N ASN A 546 -0.18 0.29 7.70
CA ASN A 546 -1.24 0.51 8.65
C ASN A 546 -0.89 -0.17 9.98
N PHE A 547 -1.74 0.04 10.98
CA PHE A 547 -1.61 -0.52 12.31
C PHE A 547 -2.87 -1.30 12.73
N GLY A 548 -2.71 -2.21 13.67
CA GLY A 548 -3.75 -3.11 14.19
C GLY A 548 -3.25 -3.88 15.41
N ASP A 549 -4.08 -4.69 16.05
CA ASP A 549 -3.72 -5.50 17.23
C ASP A 549 -3.65 -6.99 16.83
N LEU A 550 -2.45 -7.48 16.49
CA LEU A 550 -2.28 -8.83 15.94
C LEU A 550 -2.53 -9.92 16.97
N ASP A 551 -2.22 -9.68 18.23
CA ASP A 551 -2.27 -10.69 19.26
C ASP A 551 -3.34 -10.43 20.32
N ASN A 552 -4.21 -9.46 20.06
CA ASN A 552 -5.32 -9.04 20.91
C ASN A 552 -4.88 -8.62 22.32
N ASP A 553 -3.67 -8.09 22.51
CA ASP A 553 -3.19 -7.65 23.82
C ASP A 553 -3.64 -6.22 24.21
N GLY A 554 -4.27 -5.51 23.29
CA GLY A 554 -4.78 -4.16 23.42
C GLY A 554 -3.76 -3.08 23.09
N PHE A 555 -2.61 -3.42 22.51
CA PHE A 555 -1.60 -2.47 22.06
C PHE A 555 -1.39 -2.60 20.55
N LEU A 556 -1.46 -1.48 19.83
CA LEU A 556 -1.40 -1.49 18.37
C LEU A 556 0.02 -1.78 17.86
N ASP A 557 0.12 -2.83 17.05
CA ASP A 557 1.22 -3.26 16.20
C ASP A 557 1.15 -2.55 14.84
N PHE A 558 2.18 -2.72 13.99
CA PHE A 558 2.10 -2.21 12.62
C PHE A 558 2.95 -2.96 11.60
N TYR A 559 2.47 -2.94 10.36
CA TYR A 559 3.15 -3.48 9.19
C TYR A 559 3.57 -2.35 8.25
N LEU A 560 4.86 -2.36 7.88
CA LEU A 560 5.48 -1.40 6.96
C LEU A 560 5.79 -2.10 5.64
N ALA A 561 5.00 -1.79 4.62
CA ALA A 561 5.26 -2.17 3.26
C ALA A 561 6.30 -1.21 2.65
N THR A 562 7.40 -1.77 2.17
CA THR A 562 8.60 -1.04 1.75
C THR A 562 8.73 -0.98 0.24
N GLY A 563 9.53 -0.04 -0.23
CA GLY A 563 10.04 -0.03 -1.61
C GLY A 563 10.47 1.36 -2.06
N ASP A 564 10.78 1.46 -3.35
CA ASP A 564 10.84 2.69 -4.15
C ASP A 564 10.73 2.30 -5.65
N PRO A 565 10.65 3.24 -6.61
CA PRO A 565 10.49 2.90 -8.01
C PRO A 565 11.57 1.99 -8.62
N SER A 566 12.83 2.06 -8.18
CA SER A 566 13.95 1.27 -8.71
C SER A 566 13.77 -0.24 -8.56
N PHE A 567 14.11 -1.04 -9.59
CA PHE A 567 14.12 -2.51 -9.50
C PHE A 567 15.13 -3.07 -8.48
N LEU A 568 16.08 -2.25 -8.04
CA LEU A 568 17.07 -2.64 -7.04
C LEU A 568 16.50 -2.66 -5.62
N SER A 569 15.31 -2.08 -5.42
CA SER A 569 14.76 -1.76 -4.12
C SER A 569 13.85 -2.85 -3.57
N ILE A 570 14.32 -4.10 -3.68
CA ILE A 570 13.68 -5.30 -3.17
C ILE A 570 14.14 -5.60 -1.74
N VAL A 571 13.82 -4.70 -0.81
CA VAL A 571 14.10 -4.83 0.63
C VAL A 571 12.93 -5.45 1.37
N PRO A 572 13.12 -6.12 2.52
CA PRO A 572 12.02 -6.75 3.25
C PRO A 572 11.05 -5.71 3.79
N ASN A 573 9.76 -5.97 3.59
CA ASN A 573 8.69 -5.41 4.39
C ASN A 573 8.92 -5.75 5.86
N LYS A 574 8.41 -4.91 6.77
CA LYS A 574 8.69 -5.01 8.21
C LYS A 574 7.41 -5.16 9.01
N MET A 575 7.42 -6.04 10.01
CA MET A 575 6.34 -6.15 11.00
C MET A 575 6.88 -5.88 12.40
N TYR A 576 6.25 -4.96 13.11
CA TYR A 576 6.62 -4.58 14.46
C TYR A 576 5.48 -4.87 15.43
N ARG A 577 5.75 -5.73 16.40
CA ARG A 577 4.84 -6.03 17.49
C ARG A 577 5.07 -5.09 18.67
N ASN A 578 4.04 -4.40 19.13
CA ASN A 578 4.07 -3.54 20.29
C ASN A 578 4.03 -4.36 21.58
N ASN A 579 5.16 -4.42 22.29
CA ASN A 579 5.23 -5.07 23.58
C ASN A 579 4.73 -4.11 24.67
N ARG A 580 3.41 -3.94 24.74
CA ARG A 580 2.69 -3.26 25.83
C ARG A 580 3.11 -1.80 26.05
N GLY A 581 3.35 -1.07 24.98
CA GLY A 581 3.77 0.34 25.00
C GLY A 581 5.20 0.58 25.51
N GLN A 582 5.97 -0.48 25.75
CA GLN A 582 7.33 -0.38 26.28
C GLN A 582 8.42 -0.41 25.20
N ARG A 583 8.15 -1.11 24.10
CA ARG A 583 9.01 -1.21 22.92
C ARG A 583 8.25 -1.87 21.77
N PHE A 584 8.71 -1.67 20.55
CA PHE A 584 8.37 -2.48 19.39
C PHE A 584 9.41 -3.59 19.18
N GLU A 585 8.94 -4.81 18.98
CA GLU A 585 9.74 -5.97 18.61
C GLU A 585 9.64 -6.19 17.10
N ASP A 586 10.77 -6.23 16.40
CA ASP A 586 10.82 -6.63 14.99
C ASP A 586 10.53 -8.14 14.90
N VAL A 587 9.32 -8.49 14.46
CA VAL A 587 8.87 -9.88 14.24
C VAL A 587 8.88 -10.25 12.76
N THR A 588 9.54 -9.45 11.91
CA THR A 588 9.53 -9.59 10.44
C THR A 588 9.87 -11.00 9.99
N PHE A 589 10.97 -11.56 10.49
CA PHE A 589 11.45 -12.87 10.02
C PHE A 589 10.79 -14.04 10.74
N SER A 590 10.46 -13.90 12.02
CA SER A 590 9.73 -14.93 12.79
C SER A 590 8.32 -15.12 12.24
N GLY A 591 7.62 -14.02 11.97
CA GLY A 591 6.25 -14.00 11.47
C GLY A 591 6.12 -14.29 9.98
N GLY A 592 7.21 -14.30 9.21
CA GLY A 592 7.16 -14.52 7.76
C GLY A 592 6.73 -13.29 6.96
N PHE A 593 6.90 -12.09 7.52
CA PHE A 593 6.52 -10.81 6.92
C PHE A 593 7.61 -10.17 6.05
N GLY A 594 8.81 -10.76 6.01
CA GLY A 594 9.97 -10.27 5.25
C GLY A 594 9.84 -10.37 3.73
N HIS A 595 8.68 -10.02 3.18
CA HIS A 595 8.43 -10.04 1.74
C HIS A 595 9.28 -8.98 1.04
N ILE A 596 10.01 -9.34 -0.01
CA ILE A 596 10.96 -8.43 -0.69
C ILE A 596 10.36 -7.73 -1.91
N GLN A 597 9.14 -8.09 -2.31
CA GLN A 597 8.41 -7.28 -3.29
C GLN A 597 7.85 -6.03 -2.62
N LYS A 598 7.75 -4.99 -3.44
CA LYS A 598 7.29 -3.67 -3.01
C LYS A 598 5.84 -3.73 -2.58
N GLY A 599 5.49 -2.98 -1.53
CA GLY A 599 4.11 -2.83 -1.06
C GLY A 599 3.73 -1.36 -0.91
N HIS A 600 2.47 -1.03 -1.20
CA HIS A 600 1.99 0.37 -1.25
C HIS A 600 0.77 0.68 -0.40
N ALA A 601 -0.01 -0.32 0.01
CA ALA A 601 -1.09 -0.12 0.96
C ALA A 601 -1.35 -1.37 1.79
N VAL A 602 -1.82 -1.17 3.01
CA VAL A 602 -2.01 -2.23 4.01
C VAL A 602 -3.36 -2.04 4.70
N GLY A 603 -4.11 -3.12 4.88
CA GLY A 603 -5.33 -3.14 5.67
C GLY A 603 -5.28 -4.26 6.72
N PHE A 604 -5.63 -3.94 7.95
CA PHE A 604 -5.90 -4.89 9.02
C PHE A 604 -7.42 -5.08 9.15
N GLY A 605 -7.84 -6.31 9.41
CA GLY A 605 -9.24 -6.62 9.73
C GLY A 605 -9.46 -8.11 9.97
N ASP A 606 -10.46 -8.45 10.78
CA ASP A 606 -10.95 -9.80 11.10
C ASP A 606 -11.75 -10.35 9.91
N LEU A 607 -11.05 -10.74 8.85
CA LEU A 607 -11.62 -11.04 7.54
C LEU A 607 -12.37 -12.39 7.51
N ASP A 608 -12.12 -13.30 8.44
CA ASP A 608 -12.91 -14.52 8.64
C ASP A 608 -13.81 -14.51 9.89
N MET A 609 -13.89 -13.37 10.60
CA MET A 609 -14.75 -13.12 11.75
C MET A 609 -14.46 -14.06 12.93
N ASP A 610 -13.23 -14.51 13.09
CA ASP A 610 -12.80 -15.43 14.13
C ASP A 610 -12.37 -14.72 15.43
N GLY A 611 -12.13 -13.41 15.39
CA GLY A 611 -11.81 -12.57 16.53
C GLY A 611 -10.36 -12.07 16.59
N ASP A 612 -9.52 -12.38 15.61
CA ASP A 612 -8.21 -11.75 15.42
C ASP A 612 -8.10 -11.06 14.05
N GLN A 613 -7.17 -10.12 13.91
CA GLN A 613 -7.01 -9.37 12.67
C GLN A 613 -6.05 -10.08 11.72
N ASP A 614 -6.48 -10.23 10.46
CA ASP A 614 -5.66 -10.58 9.32
C ASP A 614 -5.03 -9.33 8.69
N ILE A 615 -4.08 -9.53 7.77
CA ILE A 615 -3.44 -8.42 7.03
C ILE A 615 -3.56 -8.64 5.53
N TYR A 616 -4.17 -7.69 4.82
CA TYR A 616 -4.11 -7.60 3.36
C TYR A 616 -3.11 -6.52 2.91
N ALA A 617 -2.19 -6.86 2.03
CA ALA A 617 -1.19 -5.94 1.47
C ALA A 617 -1.28 -5.87 -0.05
N VAL A 618 -1.40 -4.65 -0.58
CA VAL A 618 -1.31 -4.37 -2.02
C VAL A 618 0.16 -4.28 -2.42
N MET A 619 0.54 -5.14 -3.34
CA MET A 619 1.92 -5.38 -3.76
C MET A 619 2.17 -4.83 -5.17
N GLY A 620 3.43 -4.87 -5.59
CA GLY A 620 3.87 -4.37 -6.88
C GLY A 620 4.45 -2.95 -6.78
N GLY A 621 5.18 -2.56 -7.82
CA GLY A 621 5.89 -1.29 -7.87
C GLY A 621 5.41 -0.35 -8.97
N ALA A 622 6.33 0.54 -9.38
CA ALA A 622 5.99 1.71 -10.18
C ALA A 622 6.00 1.45 -11.70
N TYR A 623 6.59 0.35 -12.18
CA TYR A 623 6.72 0.05 -13.61
C TYR A 623 5.83 -1.13 -14.01
N GLU A 624 5.41 -1.22 -15.28
CA GLU A 624 4.58 -2.34 -15.76
C GLU A 624 5.29 -3.70 -15.63
N GLY A 625 6.63 -3.71 -15.65
CA GLY A 625 7.46 -4.87 -15.37
C GLY A 625 7.69 -5.16 -13.88
N ASP A 626 7.06 -4.40 -13.00
CA ASP A 626 7.18 -4.47 -11.54
C ASP A 626 5.88 -4.94 -10.86
N ASN A 627 5.00 -5.59 -11.63
CA ASN A 627 3.76 -6.15 -11.11
C ASN A 627 4.04 -7.30 -10.14
N TYR A 628 3.19 -7.42 -9.12
CA TYR A 628 3.19 -8.57 -8.24
C TYR A 628 1.79 -8.87 -7.71
N GLN A 629 1.59 -10.10 -7.22
CA GLN A 629 0.35 -10.55 -6.61
C GLN A 629 0.19 -9.99 -5.19
N ASN A 630 -1.01 -9.49 -4.88
CA ASN A 630 -1.37 -9.08 -3.52
C ASN A 630 -1.37 -10.25 -2.53
N ILE A 631 -1.16 -9.93 -1.26
CA ILE A 631 -0.97 -10.90 -0.17
C ILE A 631 -2.08 -10.73 0.87
N LEU A 632 -2.56 -11.85 1.42
CA LEU A 632 -3.48 -11.90 2.57
C LEU A 632 -2.86 -12.83 3.61
N PHE A 633 -2.32 -12.27 4.67
CA PHE A 633 -1.75 -13.02 5.79
C PHE A 633 -2.86 -13.42 6.77
N GLU A 634 -3.15 -14.72 6.81
CA GLU A 634 -4.01 -15.36 7.82
C GLU A 634 -3.30 -15.35 9.17
N ASN A 635 -3.97 -14.83 10.20
CA ASN A 635 -3.44 -14.76 11.55
C ASN A 635 -3.53 -16.12 12.27
N PRO A 636 -2.39 -16.72 12.68
CA PRO A 636 -2.39 -18.03 13.33
C PRO A 636 -2.49 -17.94 14.85
N ILE A 637 -2.40 -16.75 15.44
CA ILE A 637 -2.37 -16.55 16.90
C ILE A 637 -3.74 -16.92 17.47
N GLY A 638 -4.80 -16.53 16.77
CA GLY A 638 -6.17 -16.74 17.16
C GLY A 638 -6.52 -16.06 18.47
N ASN A 639 -7.50 -16.64 19.12
CA ASN A 639 -8.09 -16.17 20.37
C ASN A 639 -7.28 -16.56 21.62
N ALA A 640 -5.94 -16.48 21.56
CA ALA A 640 -5.11 -16.69 22.73
C ALA A 640 -5.43 -15.64 23.81
N ASN A 641 -5.64 -14.39 23.39
CA ASN A 641 -6.18 -13.30 24.20
C ASN A 641 -7.68 -13.08 23.90
N ASN A 642 -8.30 -12.18 24.65
CA ASN A 642 -9.70 -11.80 24.50
C ASN A 642 -9.82 -10.51 23.69
N TRP A 643 -10.98 -10.30 23.09
CA TRP A 643 -11.27 -9.19 22.17
C TRP A 643 -12.69 -8.66 22.35
N ILE A 644 -13.01 -7.56 21.69
CA ILE A 644 -14.37 -7.07 21.47
C ILE A 644 -14.43 -6.28 20.16
N ASN A 645 -15.47 -6.54 19.35
CA ASN A 645 -15.72 -5.79 18.12
C ASN A 645 -16.88 -4.82 18.37
N ILE A 646 -16.72 -3.54 18.04
CA ILE A 646 -17.68 -2.49 18.34
C ILE A 646 -18.01 -1.69 17.08
N SER A 647 -19.24 -1.84 16.59
CA SER A 647 -19.80 -0.99 15.53
C SER A 647 -20.49 0.22 16.18
N LEU A 648 -20.11 1.42 15.79
CA LEU A 648 -20.75 2.67 16.23
C LEU A 648 -21.63 3.23 15.11
N GLU A 649 -22.80 3.75 15.47
CA GLU A 649 -23.65 4.49 14.55
C GLU A 649 -23.99 5.88 15.13
N GLY A 650 -23.46 6.93 14.50
CA GLY A 650 -23.74 8.32 14.85
C GLY A 650 -25.16 8.76 14.47
N LYS A 651 -25.69 9.74 15.21
CA LYS A 651 -26.99 10.39 14.94
C LYS A 651 -26.87 11.91 14.84
N THR A 652 -26.20 12.51 15.81
CA THR A 652 -25.81 13.92 15.78
C THR A 652 -24.42 14.04 15.19
N SER A 653 -23.52 13.15 15.59
CA SER A 653 -22.23 12.91 14.93
C SER A 653 -22.44 12.27 13.54
N ASN A 654 -21.39 12.30 12.71
CA ASN A 654 -21.39 11.59 11.45
C ASN A 654 -21.72 10.10 11.62
N ARG A 655 -22.44 9.52 10.66
CA ARG A 655 -23.07 8.20 10.83
C ARG A 655 -22.06 7.08 11.06
N SER A 656 -20.91 7.18 10.42
CA SER A 656 -19.75 6.28 10.57
C SER A 656 -18.99 6.45 11.89
N ALA A 657 -19.35 7.45 12.70
CA ALA A 657 -18.68 7.80 13.96
C ALA A 657 -17.17 8.04 13.83
N ILE A 658 -16.68 8.46 12.66
CA ILE A 658 -15.27 8.80 12.44
C ILE A 658 -14.88 9.93 13.41
N GLY A 659 -13.80 9.72 14.16
CA GLY A 659 -13.32 10.59 15.24
C GLY A 659 -13.89 10.26 16.63
N ALA A 660 -14.78 9.26 16.75
CA ALA A 660 -15.25 8.81 18.06
C ALA A 660 -14.15 8.08 18.83
N LYS A 661 -14.00 8.38 20.13
CA LYS A 661 -13.03 7.73 21.01
C LYS A 661 -13.71 6.75 21.95
N ILE A 662 -13.35 5.48 21.82
CA ILE A 662 -13.76 4.37 22.68
C ILE A 662 -12.73 4.21 23.80
N VAL A 663 -13.21 4.14 25.04
CA VAL A 663 -12.38 3.87 26.22
C VAL A 663 -12.94 2.66 26.96
N LEU A 664 -12.18 1.57 26.96
CA LEU A 664 -12.51 0.38 27.73
C LEU A 664 -11.75 0.42 29.06
N THR A 665 -12.47 0.29 30.18
CA THR A 665 -11.86 -0.02 31.48
C THR A 665 -12.00 -1.51 31.74
N ILE A 666 -10.88 -2.21 31.69
CA ILE A 666 -10.81 -3.67 31.78
C ILE A 666 -10.12 -4.11 33.06
N GLU A 667 -10.47 -5.29 33.56
CA GLU A 667 -9.78 -5.96 34.66
C GLU A 667 -8.95 -7.12 34.10
N GLU A 668 -7.64 -7.00 34.18
CA GLU A 668 -6.65 -8.00 33.73
C GLU A 668 -5.69 -8.31 34.88
N ASP A 669 -5.50 -9.58 35.21
CA ASP A 669 -4.65 -10.03 36.33
C ASP A 669 -4.96 -9.35 37.69
N GLY A 670 -6.22 -8.95 37.89
CA GLY A 670 -6.67 -8.25 39.11
C GLY A 670 -6.30 -6.77 39.17
N VAL A 671 -5.83 -6.19 38.06
CA VAL A 671 -5.52 -4.77 37.91
C VAL A 671 -6.46 -4.15 36.88
N GLU A 672 -6.98 -2.96 37.18
CA GLU A 672 -7.72 -2.18 36.20
C GLU A 672 -6.74 -1.43 35.28
N ARG A 673 -6.90 -1.58 33.96
CA ARG A 673 -6.23 -0.75 32.96
C ARG A 673 -7.22 -0.24 31.92
N LYS A 674 -6.79 0.73 31.13
CA LYS A 674 -7.57 1.27 30.02
C LYS A 674 -7.01 0.82 28.68
N VAL A 675 -7.90 0.64 27.71
CA VAL A 675 -7.58 0.51 26.29
C VAL A 675 -8.31 1.62 25.55
N PHE A 676 -7.61 2.32 24.68
CA PHE A 676 -8.13 3.43 23.91
C PHE A 676 -8.17 3.06 22.43
N HIS A 677 -9.24 3.48 21.75
CA HIS A 677 -9.38 3.29 20.31
C HIS A 677 -10.12 4.48 19.71
N THR A 678 -9.61 5.03 18.62
CA THR A 678 -10.25 6.10 17.85
C THR A 678 -10.78 5.52 16.56
N VAL A 679 -12.06 5.73 16.26
CA VAL A 679 -12.70 5.20 15.05
C VAL A 679 -12.22 5.98 13.82
N GLY A 680 -11.63 5.27 12.86
CA GLY A 680 -11.13 5.81 11.61
C GLY A 680 -10.45 4.73 10.78
N THR A 681 -9.98 5.08 9.59
CA THR A 681 -9.39 4.11 8.63
C THR A 681 -7.89 3.84 8.87
N GLY A 682 -7.30 4.44 9.89
CA GLY A 682 -5.91 4.25 10.31
C GLY A 682 -4.92 5.18 9.57
N ALA A 683 -3.86 4.60 9.01
CA ALA A 683 -2.70 5.33 8.49
C ALA A 683 -2.90 5.95 7.10
N SER A 684 -1.89 6.66 6.57
CA SER A 684 -2.01 7.37 5.28
C SER A 684 -2.17 6.47 4.04
N PHE A 685 -1.75 5.20 4.07
CA PHE A 685 -1.72 4.29 2.90
C PHE A 685 -2.38 2.93 3.16
N GLY A 686 -3.67 2.86 2.83
CA GLY A 686 -4.57 1.75 3.18
C GLY A 686 -5.76 2.23 4.02
N GLY A 687 -6.72 1.36 4.25
CA GLY A 687 -7.92 1.66 5.02
C GLY A 687 -8.41 0.43 5.75
N ASN A 688 -8.29 0.44 7.08
CA ASN A 688 -8.91 -0.54 7.97
C ASN A 688 -10.41 -0.28 8.07
N SER A 689 -11.17 -1.30 8.52
CA SER A 689 -12.60 -1.15 8.78
C SER A 689 -12.90 -0.13 9.87
N LEU A 690 -14.05 0.52 9.75
CA LEU A 690 -14.63 1.35 10.80
C LEU A 690 -15.23 0.53 11.95
N LEU A 691 -15.32 -0.79 11.83
CA LEU A 691 -15.56 -1.70 12.93
C LEU A 691 -14.36 -1.66 13.89
N ALA A 692 -14.57 -1.19 15.12
CA ALA A 692 -13.50 -1.14 16.10
C ALA A 692 -13.22 -2.55 16.65
N GLU A 693 -12.18 -3.19 16.13
CA GLU A 693 -11.67 -4.51 16.54
C GLU A 693 -10.61 -4.30 17.62
N ILE A 694 -10.95 -4.57 18.88
CA ILE A 694 -10.13 -4.19 20.03
C ILE A 694 -9.73 -5.42 20.85
N GLY A 695 -8.43 -5.69 20.92
CA GLY A 695 -7.88 -6.62 21.89
C GLY A 695 -7.92 -6.09 23.32
N ILE A 696 -8.13 -6.99 24.27
CA ILE A 696 -8.21 -6.67 25.71
C ILE A 696 -7.34 -7.61 26.54
N GLY A 697 -6.37 -8.28 25.92
CA GLY A 697 -5.41 -9.17 26.56
C GLY A 697 -6.09 -10.32 27.31
N LYS A 698 -5.61 -10.62 28.50
CA LYS A 698 -6.18 -11.64 29.40
C LYS A 698 -7.31 -11.10 30.28
N ALA A 699 -7.92 -9.96 29.92
CA ALA A 699 -8.98 -9.36 30.72
C ALA A 699 -10.12 -10.35 31.01
N THR A 700 -10.54 -10.41 32.26
CA THR A 700 -11.65 -11.26 32.70
C THR A 700 -13.00 -10.55 32.60
N SER A 701 -13.01 -9.23 32.47
CA SER A 701 -14.22 -8.43 32.29
C SER A 701 -13.91 -7.03 31.74
N ILE A 702 -14.83 -6.47 30.95
CA ILE A 702 -14.91 -5.03 30.65
C ILE A 702 -15.84 -4.40 31.69
N LYS A 703 -15.28 -3.69 32.68
CA LYS A 703 -16.06 -3.02 33.74
C LYS A 703 -16.87 -1.86 33.18
N LYS A 704 -16.27 -1.10 32.26
CA LYS A 704 -16.86 0.10 31.68
C LYS A 704 -16.44 0.26 30.23
N LEU A 705 -17.39 0.65 29.39
CA LEU A 705 -17.18 1.10 28.01
C LEU A 705 -17.72 2.53 27.91
N ASP A 706 -16.84 3.47 27.57
CA ASP A 706 -17.18 4.86 27.30
C ASP A 706 -17.00 5.17 25.81
N VAL A 707 -18.00 5.81 25.20
CA VAL A 707 -17.93 6.33 23.83
C VAL A 707 -18.03 7.85 23.87
N HIS A 708 -16.95 8.51 23.50
CA HIS A 708 -16.88 9.95 23.29
C HIS A 708 -17.23 10.23 21.83
N TRP A 709 -18.41 10.79 21.59
CA TRP A 709 -18.89 11.08 20.24
C TRP A 709 -18.27 12.39 19.73
N PRO A 710 -17.93 12.48 18.43
CA PRO A 710 -17.33 13.66 17.83
C PRO A 710 -18.41 14.72 17.60
N THR A 711 -18.76 15.44 18.67
CA THR A 711 -19.79 16.47 18.67
C THR A 711 -19.30 17.70 19.43
N GLN A 712 -19.78 18.89 19.04
CA GLN A 712 -19.40 20.15 19.71
C GLN A 712 -19.67 20.15 21.22
N ASN A 713 -20.70 19.42 21.68
CA ASN A 713 -21.05 19.30 23.10
C ASN A 713 -20.32 18.15 23.83
N LYS A 714 -19.36 17.48 23.19
CA LYS A 714 -18.54 16.38 23.74
C LYS A 714 -19.37 15.30 24.43
N LYS A 715 -20.36 14.80 23.70
CA LYS A 715 -21.33 13.85 24.25
C LYS A 715 -20.66 12.53 24.62
N LEU A 716 -21.09 11.96 25.74
CA LEU A 716 -20.57 10.71 26.29
C LEU A 716 -21.71 9.69 26.42
N SER A 717 -21.48 8.46 25.96
CA SER A 717 -22.29 7.28 26.30
C SER A 717 -21.47 6.33 27.14
N SER A 718 -22.06 5.77 28.21
CA SER A 718 -21.36 4.91 29.17
C SER A 718 -22.16 3.65 29.44
N PHE A 719 -21.49 2.51 29.34
CA PHE A 719 -22.05 1.18 29.58
C PHE A 719 -21.22 0.45 30.64
N GLN A 720 -21.85 -0.46 31.38
CA GLN A 720 -21.22 -1.23 32.46
C GLN A 720 -21.30 -2.72 32.15
N ASP A 721 -20.35 -3.49 32.67
CA ASP A 721 -20.33 -4.96 32.61
C ASP A 721 -20.55 -5.51 31.19
N VAL A 722 -19.78 -4.97 30.23
CA VAL A 722 -19.85 -5.38 28.82
C VAL A 722 -19.21 -6.76 28.66
N LYS A 723 -19.86 -7.61 27.86
CA LYS A 723 -19.39 -8.97 27.57
C LYS A 723 -18.11 -8.91 26.72
N ILE A 724 -17.16 -9.81 27.00
CA ILE A 724 -15.95 -10.01 26.20
C ILE A 724 -16.20 -11.05 25.10
N ASN A 725 -15.34 -11.08 24.08
CA ASN A 725 -15.36 -12.02 22.96
C ASN A 725 -16.73 -12.02 22.26
N THR A 726 -17.14 -10.83 21.85
CA THR A 726 -18.45 -10.57 21.26
C THR A 726 -18.35 -9.38 20.32
N SER A 727 -19.25 -9.34 19.35
CA SER A 727 -19.46 -8.19 18.49
C SER A 727 -20.71 -7.45 18.94
N ILE A 728 -20.63 -6.13 19.05
CA ILE A 728 -21.74 -5.29 19.50
C ILE A 728 -21.93 -4.08 18.60
N LYS A 729 -23.15 -3.53 18.62
CA LYS A 729 -23.50 -2.26 18.00
C LYS A 729 -24.00 -1.29 19.06
N ILE A 730 -23.51 -0.06 18.98
CA ILE A 730 -23.94 1.06 19.82
C ILE A 730 -24.39 2.19 18.91
N VAL A 731 -25.63 2.64 19.11
CA VAL A 731 -26.19 3.78 18.39
C VAL A 731 -26.18 5.00 19.30
N GLU A 732 -25.71 6.13 18.78
CA GLU A 732 -25.66 7.38 19.52
C GLU A 732 -27.04 7.72 20.15
N GLU A 733 -27.03 8.23 21.39
CA GLU A 733 -28.22 8.55 22.20
C GLU A 733 -29.12 7.36 22.61
N GLN A 734 -28.76 6.13 22.27
CA GLN A 734 -29.36 4.93 22.84
C GLN A 734 -28.62 4.49 24.10
N ASN A 735 -29.36 3.96 25.08
CA ASN A 735 -28.81 3.44 26.34
C ASN A 735 -28.67 1.90 26.34
N GLU A 736 -28.85 1.27 25.18
CA GLU A 736 -28.84 -0.17 25.01
C GLU A 736 -27.69 -0.57 24.08
N ILE A 737 -27.17 -1.79 24.28
CA ILE A 737 -26.16 -2.40 23.42
C ILE A 737 -26.86 -3.52 22.65
N ASP A 738 -26.73 -3.51 21.33
CA ASP A 738 -27.19 -4.59 20.46
C ASP A 738 -26.07 -5.61 20.24
N GLU A 739 -26.33 -6.90 20.45
CA GLU A 739 -25.37 -7.97 20.13
C GLU A 739 -25.45 -8.29 18.63
N LEU A 740 -24.31 -8.19 17.93
CA LEU A 740 -24.19 -8.57 16.53
C LEU A 740 -23.88 -10.07 16.46
N LYS A 741 -24.72 -10.80 15.71
CA LYS A 741 -24.56 -12.26 15.52
C LYS A 741 -23.84 -12.54 14.21
N LEU A 742 -22.52 -12.38 14.25
CA LEU A 742 -21.63 -12.73 13.15
C LEU A 742 -21.17 -14.18 13.33
N ASN A 743 -21.18 -14.96 12.25
CA ASN A 743 -20.68 -16.33 12.30
C ASN A 743 -19.23 -16.31 11.83
N LYS A 744 -18.33 -16.81 12.67
CA LYS A 744 -16.97 -17.07 12.21
C LYS A 744 -16.93 -18.11 11.11
N ALA A 745 -16.04 -17.90 10.15
CA ALA A 745 -15.64 -18.89 9.17
C ALA A 745 -14.19 -19.29 9.44
N SER A 746 -13.68 -20.22 8.64
CA SER A 746 -12.25 -20.40 8.49
C SER A 746 -11.97 -20.25 7.02
N PHE A 747 -10.83 -19.64 6.66
CA PHE A 747 -10.49 -19.48 5.25
C PHE A 747 -10.52 -20.81 4.50
N MET A 748 -11.15 -20.78 3.33
CA MET A 748 -11.19 -21.92 2.44
C MET A 748 -9.77 -22.24 1.98
N GLN A 749 -9.35 -23.49 2.15
CA GLN A 749 -8.14 -23.98 1.52
C GLN A 749 -8.44 -24.28 0.05
N GLY A 750 -7.63 -23.74 -0.86
CA GLY A 750 -7.78 -23.99 -2.28
C GLY A 750 -7.75 -25.50 -2.57
N GLN A 751 -8.76 -26.01 -3.28
CA GLN A 751 -8.57 -27.28 -3.97
C GLN A 751 -7.54 -27.00 -5.07
N HIS A 752 -6.28 -27.37 -4.86
CA HIS A 752 -5.26 -27.34 -5.92
C HIS A 752 -5.78 -28.15 -7.12
N HIS A 753 -6.43 -27.48 -8.06
CA HIS A 753 -6.67 -28.03 -9.39
C HIS A 753 -5.35 -27.94 -10.14
N LEU A 754 -4.48 -28.93 -9.88
CA LEU A 754 -3.47 -29.37 -10.82
C LEU A 754 -4.19 -29.71 -12.13
N ASN A 755 -4.19 -28.80 -13.10
CA ASN A 755 -4.55 -29.11 -14.49
C ASN A 755 -3.63 -28.39 -15.44
#